data_AF-A0A7C8AKG2-F1
#
_entry.id   AF-A0A7C8AKG2-F1
#
_cell.length_a   1.000
_cell.length_b   1.000
_cell.length_c   1.000
_cell.angle_alpha   90.00
_cell.angle_beta   90.00
_cell.angle_gamma   90.00
#
_symmetry.space_group_name_H-M   'P 1'
#
loop_
_entity.id
_entity.type
_entity.pdbx_description
1 polymer ?
#
loop_
_entity_poly.entity_id
_entity_poly.type
_entity_poly.pdbx_seq_one_letter_code
_entity_poly.pdbx_strand_id
1 'polypeptide(L)'
;MKTRTKHILVAAIVVVPSIAALTAYGLWWRATHYVVERKEYHDAPEQHAVELTDDGIEDKTPTFDESLVDSRPLGDWEVNASAAVIRLDCPNIKPDVEEGMLTLHPSYADAMRAPQTLVYAVLPSANLVDGAAKQFDDGLYAALDLACYRGELGLAPPPREVIRALFDALPTGSPARPFLAAALELGDTHVPLERNEEEAKGRFLRAFAEDKERSKPISFYNWTPELQQVWRFYRFLRHEFDAPSRMQIVKDIAAVLGDRPELLNQYRAINGFYGRLTNPLICLPADALIDTTAPLSKLAAEWGARWATVAVFPPSTSRETELFAALFEFGVPDGANLMAEFIRRVRSGEIDLAPDADDGWYQYQAYALEAMLMPAKAQEKDKLLLTAKYKKRLLEAFKALITKRRETHARQLAVALSERPMISAKQVQPRLRIEPCATFYLHTARAYAFLEDFLEVTVGRERIEGLHGLRKDGVREPNLAEELDLVRRRFYGLYLVTCEDIGMRPAFLEDEPVDPEAAKATALAWLDGLGNDADLACDTRVAVPIFVDLNRPDSKTRMWASLGVRLAHLEASYARPPKVRPRDEAGSWQDVEPYQLGESRYVIPVDEFAEFEIAGSNALTREELRTLCDQHDTKAAILEALDKRFN
;
A
#
# COMPACT_ATOMS: atom_id res chain seq x y z
N MET A 1 -45.21 72.63 -44.51
CA MET A 1 -44.42 72.51 -43.26
C MET A 1 -45.08 71.59 -42.20
N LYS A 2 -46.30 71.86 -41.71
CA LYS A 2 -46.90 71.19 -40.52
C LYS A 2 -46.82 69.65 -40.46
N THR A 3 -46.84 68.93 -41.58
CA THR A 3 -46.72 67.45 -41.63
C THR A 3 -45.32 66.93 -41.30
N ARG A 4 -44.23 67.53 -41.84
CA ARG A 4 -42.86 67.10 -41.53
C ARG A 4 -42.56 67.22 -40.02
N THR A 5 -43.01 68.30 -39.39
CA THR A 5 -42.84 68.51 -37.94
C THR A 5 -43.51 67.42 -37.12
N LYS A 6 -44.71 66.94 -37.51
CA LYS A 6 -45.37 65.82 -36.82
C LYS A 6 -44.58 64.51 -36.94
N HIS A 7 -44.04 64.18 -38.11
CA HIS A 7 -43.25 62.94 -38.28
C HIS A 7 -41.91 63.00 -37.54
N ILE A 8 -41.25 64.16 -37.49
CA ILE A 8 -40.04 64.35 -36.67
C ILE A 8 -40.37 64.21 -35.18
N LEU A 9 -41.50 64.75 -34.72
CA LEU A 9 -41.92 64.63 -33.31
C LEU A 9 -42.27 63.18 -32.93
N VAL A 10 -42.97 62.44 -33.80
CA VAL A 10 -43.27 61.01 -33.58
C VAL A 10 -41.98 60.17 -33.60
N ALA A 11 -41.03 60.46 -34.49
CA ALA A 11 -39.72 59.81 -34.48
C ALA A 11 -38.97 60.11 -33.17
N ALA A 12 -38.97 61.35 -32.69
CA ALA A 12 -38.35 61.72 -31.42
C ALA A 12 -39.01 61.02 -30.21
N ILE A 13 -40.34 60.89 -30.20
CA ILE A 13 -41.10 60.29 -29.09
C ILE A 13 -41.07 58.76 -29.09
N VAL A 14 -40.95 58.10 -30.26
CA VAL A 14 -40.97 56.63 -30.34
C VAL A 14 -39.57 56.04 -30.50
N VAL A 15 -38.75 56.58 -31.42
CA VAL A 15 -37.46 55.98 -31.76
C VAL A 15 -36.41 56.26 -30.70
N VAL A 16 -36.36 57.48 -30.13
CA VAL A 16 -35.32 57.81 -29.12
C VAL A 16 -35.51 57.01 -27.82
N PRO A 17 -36.72 56.87 -27.24
CA PRO A 17 -36.92 55.99 -26.09
C PRO A 17 -36.70 54.51 -26.41
N SER A 18 -37.02 54.05 -27.64
CA SER A 18 -36.74 52.66 -28.05
C SER A 18 -35.24 52.38 -28.14
N ILE A 19 -34.46 53.31 -28.69
CA ILE A 19 -32.98 53.22 -28.72
C ILE A 19 -32.42 53.28 -27.28
N ALA A 20 -32.92 54.18 -26.44
CA ALA A 20 -32.49 54.30 -25.04
C ALA A 20 -32.83 53.04 -24.22
N ALA A 21 -33.98 52.41 -24.45
CA ALA A 21 -34.35 51.15 -23.83
C ALA A 21 -33.45 49.99 -24.32
N LEU A 22 -33.12 49.95 -25.62
CA LEU A 22 -32.21 48.94 -26.18
C LEU A 22 -30.77 49.10 -25.67
N THR A 23 -30.25 50.33 -25.53
CA THR A 23 -28.91 50.55 -24.94
C THR A 23 -28.90 50.33 -23.44
N ALA A 24 -29.95 50.70 -22.71
CA ALA A 24 -30.09 50.37 -21.29
C ALA A 24 -30.19 48.85 -21.07
N TYR A 25 -30.95 48.13 -21.90
CA TYR A 25 -31.01 46.67 -21.86
C TYR A 25 -29.67 46.03 -22.22
N GLY A 26 -28.97 46.53 -23.24
CA GLY A 26 -27.63 46.03 -23.63
C GLY A 26 -26.57 46.27 -22.56
N LEU A 27 -26.65 47.39 -21.82
CA LEU A 27 -25.78 47.68 -20.68
C LEU A 27 -26.13 46.82 -19.46
N TRP A 28 -27.42 46.69 -19.13
CA TRP A 28 -27.91 45.81 -18.06
C TRP A 28 -27.54 44.34 -18.32
N TRP A 29 -27.71 43.87 -19.56
CA TRP A 29 -27.30 42.54 -19.99
C TRP A 29 -25.78 42.36 -19.81
N ARG A 30 -24.94 43.28 -20.29
CA ARG A 30 -23.49 43.23 -20.05
C ARG A 30 -23.07 43.33 -18.59
N ALA A 31 -23.88 43.93 -17.72
CA ALA A 31 -23.63 44.03 -16.29
C ALA A 31 -24.17 42.83 -15.47
N THR A 32 -24.96 41.95 -16.08
CA THR A 32 -25.60 40.80 -15.39
C THR A 32 -25.24 39.44 -15.99
N HIS A 33 -25.02 39.38 -17.31
CA HIS A 33 -24.52 38.19 -18.00
C HIS A 33 -22.99 38.20 -18.04
N TYR A 34 -22.41 37.60 -17.00
CA TYR A 34 -21.09 37.00 -17.08
C TYR A 34 -21.21 35.67 -17.83
N VAL A 35 -20.35 35.44 -18.82
CA VAL A 35 -20.24 34.12 -19.46
C VAL A 35 -19.41 33.24 -18.55
N VAL A 36 -20.02 32.23 -17.94
CA VAL A 36 -19.27 31.18 -17.24
C VAL A 36 -18.73 30.22 -18.30
N GLU A 37 -17.50 30.45 -18.75
CA GLU A 37 -16.76 29.49 -19.57
C GLU A 37 -16.46 28.24 -18.73
N ARG A 38 -17.39 27.28 -18.73
CA ARG A 38 -17.18 25.95 -18.14
C ARG A 38 -16.28 25.15 -19.06
N LYS A 39 -14.98 25.23 -18.82
CA LYS A 39 -14.00 24.31 -19.42
C LYS A 39 -14.26 22.91 -18.85
N GLU A 40 -14.55 21.95 -19.72
CA GLU A 40 -14.76 20.56 -19.31
C GLU A 40 -13.42 19.88 -19.06
N TYR A 41 -13.24 19.37 -17.84
CA TYR A 41 -11.99 18.77 -17.37
C TYR A 41 -12.05 17.25 -17.47
N HIS A 42 -11.57 16.73 -18.60
CA HIS A 42 -11.29 15.32 -18.79
C HIS A 42 -9.87 14.98 -18.32
N ASP A 43 -9.70 13.82 -17.69
CA ASP A 43 -8.38 13.25 -17.46
C ASP A 43 -7.71 12.90 -18.81
N ALA A 44 -6.37 12.84 -18.82
CA ALA A 44 -5.67 12.26 -19.96
C ALA A 44 -6.04 10.75 -20.10
N PRO A 45 -6.29 10.25 -21.32
CA PRO A 45 -6.65 8.85 -21.50
C PRO A 45 -5.46 7.92 -21.26
N GLU A 46 -5.52 7.12 -20.19
CA GLU A 46 -4.56 6.01 -19.98
C GLU A 46 -4.78 4.95 -21.08
N GLN A 47 -3.70 4.54 -21.77
CA GLN A 47 -3.79 3.65 -22.94
C GLN A 47 -4.38 2.25 -22.67
N HIS A 48 -4.46 1.86 -21.39
CA HIS A 48 -5.08 0.62 -20.92
C HIS A 48 -6.05 0.86 -19.76
N ALA A 49 -6.76 2.00 -19.74
CA ALA A 49 -7.77 2.30 -18.74
C ALA A 49 -8.83 1.18 -18.64
N VAL A 50 -9.04 0.62 -17.45
CA VAL A 50 -10.12 -0.34 -17.22
C VAL A 50 -11.44 0.42 -17.19
N GLU A 51 -12.44 -0.04 -17.95
CA GLU A 51 -13.76 0.59 -17.96
C GLU A 51 -14.42 0.50 -16.58
N LEU A 52 -15.02 1.62 -16.17
CA LEU A 52 -15.65 1.82 -14.87
C LEU A 52 -16.98 2.55 -15.05
N THR A 53 -18.05 1.96 -14.56
CA THR A 53 -19.40 2.54 -14.54
C THR A 53 -19.79 2.96 -13.13
N ASP A 54 -20.78 3.85 -12.99
CA ASP A 54 -21.51 4.02 -11.72
C ASP A 54 -22.21 2.70 -11.32
N ASP A 55 -22.48 2.50 -10.03
CA ASP A 55 -23.38 1.45 -9.54
C ASP A 55 -24.86 1.76 -9.83
N GLY A 56 -25.69 0.72 -9.98
CA GLY A 56 -27.15 0.83 -9.86
C GLY A 56 -27.60 0.95 -8.39
N ILE A 57 -28.73 1.63 -8.16
CA ILE A 57 -29.39 1.71 -6.84
C ILE A 57 -30.37 0.53 -6.63
N GLU A 58 -30.81 -0.06 -7.74
CA GLU A 58 -31.52 -1.33 -7.85
C GLU A 58 -30.69 -2.52 -7.33
N ASP A 59 -29.37 -2.46 -7.45
CA ASP A 59 -28.43 -3.48 -6.96
C ASP A 59 -28.25 -3.48 -5.42
N LYS A 60 -28.86 -2.52 -4.71
CA LYS A 60 -28.60 -2.24 -3.30
C LYS A 60 -29.80 -2.68 -2.44
N THR A 61 -29.63 -3.74 -1.68
CA THR A 61 -30.72 -4.43 -0.94
C THR A 61 -30.63 -4.39 0.60
N PRO A 62 -30.11 -3.32 1.25
CA PRO A 62 -30.00 -3.29 2.71
C PRO A 62 -31.38 -3.30 3.40
N THR A 63 -31.48 -4.09 4.46
CA THR A 63 -32.68 -4.26 5.28
C THR A 63 -32.61 -3.40 6.54
N PHE A 64 -33.77 -2.97 7.05
CA PHE A 64 -33.85 -2.17 8.27
C PHE A 64 -33.63 -3.04 9.53
N ASP A 65 -32.79 -2.56 10.44
CA ASP A 65 -32.42 -3.21 11.70
C ASP A 65 -32.44 -2.18 12.82
N GLU A 66 -33.43 -2.27 13.73
CA GLU A 66 -33.67 -1.29 14.79
C GLU A 66 -32.54 -1.19 15.83
N SER A 67 -31.64 -2.17 15.89
CA SER A 67 -30.51 -2.18 16.83
C SER A 67 -29.28 -1.40 16.33
N LEU A 68 -29.20 -1.07 15.04
CA LEU A 68 -28.06 -0.37 14.44
C LEU A 68 -28.24 1.16 14.48
N VAL A 69 -28.18 1.71 15.69
CA VAL A 69 -28.27 3.17 15.95
C VAL A 69 -26.88 3.81 15.95
N ASP A 70 -26.73 4.95 15.28
CA ASP A 70 -25.55 5.81 15.37
C ASP A 70 -25.45 6.41 16.78
N SER A 71 -24.42 6.03 17.54
CA SER A 71 -24.20 6.49 18.92
C SER A 71 -24.02 8.01 19.05
N ARG A 72 -23.59 8.70 17.98
CA ARG A 72 -23.29 10.13 18.00
C ARG A 72 -24.60 10.95 17.93
N PRO A 73 -24.84 11.94 18.81
CA PRO A 73 -26.10 12.70 18.82
C PRO A 73 -26.29 13.53 17.53
N LEU A 74 -27.55 13.68 17.07
CA LEU A 74 -27.94 14.62 16.02
C LEU A 74 -28.93 15.65 16.59
N GLY A 75 -28.48 16.41 17.59
CA GLY A 75 -29.38 17.12 18.49
C GLY A 75 -30.24 16.11 19.26
N ASP A 76 -31.53 16.37 19.34
CA ASP A 76 -32.50 15.58 20.11
C ASP A 76 -32.96 14.30 19.38
N TRP A 77 -32.29 13.94 18.27
CA TRP A 77 -32.62 12.80 17.41
C TRP A 77 -31.55 11.71 17.43
N GLU A 78 -32.01 10.48 17.29
CA GLU A 78 -31.21 9.31 16.93
C GLU A 78 -31.30 9.04 15.42
N VAL A 79 -30.24 8.48 14.85
CA VAL A 79 -30.14 8.15 13.42
C VAL A 79 -29.87 6.66 13.28
N ASN A 80 -30.56 5.99 12.35
CA ASN A 80 -30.34 4.60 12.02
C ASN A 80 -30.14 4.46 10.50
N ALA A 81 -28.93 4.07 10.11
CA ALA A 81 -28.51 3.94 8.72
C ALA A 81 -28.65 2.51 8.17
N SER A 82 -29.23 1.55 8.91
CA SER A 82 -29.31 0.13 8.50
C SER A 82 -29.92 -0.08 7.11
N ALA A 83 -31.03 0.58 6.81
CA ALA A 83 -31.68 0.56 5.48
C ALA A 83 -31.13 1.61 4.49
N ALA A 84 -30.25 2.51 4.93
CA ALA A 84 -29.72 3.59 4.09
C ALA A 84 -28.72 3.08 3.03
N VAL A 85 -28.54 3.87 1.97
CA VAL A 85 -27.49 3.69 0.96
C VAL A 85 -26.79 5.03 0.76
N ILE A 86 -25.47 5.05 0.88
CA ILE A 86 -24.63 6.26 0.74
C ILE A 86 -24.00 6.27 -0.66
N ARG A 87 -24.25 7.32 -1.45
CA ARG A 87 -23.51 7.60 -2.69
C ARG A 87 -22.17 8.24 -2.35
N LEU A 88 -21.10 7.75 -2.97
CA LEU A 88 -19.75 8.31 -2.86
C LEU A 88 -19.26 8.72 -4.26
N ASP A 89 -18.88 9.99 -4.42
CA ASP A 89 -18.21 10.50 -5.62
C ASP A 89 -16.86 11.14 -5.28
N CYS A 90 -15.96 11.16 -6.26
CA CYS A 90 -14.65 11.82 -6.20
C CYS A 90 -14.55 12.81 -7.37
N PRO A 91 -15.06 14.04 -7.23
CA PRO A 91 -14.99 15.07 -8.28
C PRO A 91 -13.57 15.33 -8.80
N ASN A 92 -13.45 15.57 -10.11
CA ASN A 92 -12.19 15.97 -10.74
C ASN A 92 -11.73 17.33 -10.17
N ILE A 93 -10.47 17.39 -9.73
CA ILE A 93 -9.79 18.63 -9.36
C ILE A 93 -9.70 19.53 -10.60
N LYS A 94 -9.99 20.82 -10.45
CA LYS A 94 -9.91 21.83 -11.52
C LYS A 94 -8.56 22.56 -11.43
N PRO A 95 -7.57 22.29 -12.30
CA PRO A 95 -6.21 22.80 -12.12
C PRO A 95 -6.08 24.33 -12.12
N ASP A 96 -7.04 25.03 -12.72
CA ASP A 96 -7.13 26.49 -12.82
C ASP A 96 -7.76 27.19 -11.59
N VAL A 97 -8.39 26.44 -10.69
CA VAL A 97 -9.07 26.94 -9.48
C VAL A 97 -8.53 26.28 -8.21
N GLU A 98 -8.05 25.05 -8.33
CA GLU A 98 -7.71 24.13 -7.24
C GLU A 98 -6.26 23.63 -7.35
N GLU A 99 -5.37 24.44 -7.95
CA GLU A 99 -3.94 24.15 -8.20
C GLU A 99 -3.24 23.49 -7.01
N GLY A 100 -3.44 24.02 -5.79
CA GLY A 100 -2.85 23.48 -4.57
C GLY A 100 -3.46 22.16 -4.05
N MET A 101 -4.42 21.55 -4.76
CA MET A 101 -4.78 20.14 -4.57
C MET A 101 -3.96 19.20 -5.48
N LEU A 102 -3.11 19.74 -6.37
CA LEU A 102 -2.16 18.98 -7.20
C LEU A 102 -0.74 18.99 -6.61
N THR A 103 -0.47 19.87 -5.65
CA THR A 103 0.79 19.95 -4.89
C THR A 103 1.08 18.64 -4.16
N LEU A 104 2.32 18.17 -4.28
CA LEU A 104 2.82 16.96 -3.64
C LEU A 104 3.61 17.29 -2.37
N HIS A 105 3.07 16.89 -1.22
CA HIS A 105 3.72 17.05 0.08
C HIS A 105 4.58 15.83 0.46
N PRO A 106 5.65 15.99 1.29
CA PRO A 106 6.53 14.89 1.67
C PRO A 106 5.89 13.86 2.61
N SER A 107 5.20 14.34 3.64
CA SER A 107 4.47 13.50 4.58
C SER A 107 2.96 13.71 4.43
N TYR A 108 2.22 12.71 4.91
CA TYR A 108 0.78 12.79 4.98
C TYR A 108 0.36 13.94 5.91
N ALA A 109 1.01 14.13 7.08
CA ALA A 109 0.68 15.21 8.02
C ALA A 109 0.89 16.63 7.45
N ASP A 110 1.83 16.80 6.50
CA ASP A 110 2.10 18.11 5.88
C ASP A 110 1.00 18.53 4.90
N ALA A 111 0.46 17.60 4.12
CA ALA A 111 -0.69 17.85 3.24
C ALA A 111 -1.96 18.23 4.00
N MET A 112 -1.97 18.01 5.31
CA MET A 112 -3.15 18.12 6.15
C MET A 112 -3.13 19.40 6.99
N ARG A 113 -1.95 20.02 7.03
CA ARG A 113 -1.70 21.43 7.36
C ARG A 113 -1.78 22.33 6.12
N ALA A 114 -1.97 21.78 4.92
CA ALA A 114 -2.01 22.54 3.66
C ALA A 114 -3.25 23.47 3.58
N PRO A 115 -3.17 24.69 3.01
CA PRO A 115 -4.23 25.70 3.11
C PRO A 115 -5.64 25.28 2.65
N GLN A 116 -5.74 24.27 1.79
CA GLN A 116 -6.98 23.71 1.27
C GLN A 116 -7.81 23.03 2.37
N THR A 117 -7.16 22.56 3.44
CA THR A 117 -7.81 21.98 4.63
C THR A 117 -8.52 23.00 5.52
N LEU A 118 -8.34 24.30 5.26
CA LEU A 118 -9.07 25.38 5.92
C LEU A 118 -10.48 25.61 5.35
N VAL A 119 -10.77 25.05 4.16
CA VAL A 119 -12.04 25.25 3.42
C VAL A 119 -12.98 24.07 3.56
N TYR A 120 -12.44 22.85 3.64
CA TYR A 120 -13.20 21.60 3.68
C TYR A 120 -12.92 20.84 4.96
N ALA A 121 -13.94 20.15 5.50
CA ALA A 121 -13.70 19.10 6.48
C ALA A 121 -12.80 18.03 5.85
N VAL A 122 -11.93 17.40 6.63
CA VAL A 122 -10.86 16.57 6.10
C VAL A 122 -11.17 15.17 6.64
N LEU A 123 -11.33 14.14 5.78
CA LEU A 123 -11.69 12.76 6.20
C LEU A 123 -10.51 11.75 6.14
N PRO A 124 -10.32 10.87 7.15
CA PRO A 124 -9.35 9.77 7.11
C PRO A 124 -9.60 8.88 5.90
N SER A 125 -8.60 8.65 5.05
CA SER A 125 -8.74 7.81 3.85
C SER A 125 -8.25 6.38 4.09
N ALA A 126 -8.63 5.45 3.22
CA ALA A 126 -8.15 4.07 3.26
C ALA A 126 -6.65 3.97 2.95
N ASN A 127 -6.12 4.84 2.08
CA ASN A 127 -4.68 5.03 2.01
C ASN A 127 -4.16 5.40 3.40
N LEU A 128 -4.71 6.48 3.97
CA LEU A 128 -4.19 7.17 5.15
C LEU A 128 -4.02 6.26 6.36
N VAL A 129 -4.78 5.17 6.45
CA VAL A 129 -4.69 4.19 7.55
C VAL A 129 -3.69 3.06 7.30
N ASP A 130 -3.37 2.71 6.04
CA ASP A 130 -2.16 1.93 5.71
C ASP A 130 -0.88 2.67 6.15
N GLY A 131 -0.91 3.99 6.05
CA GLY A 131 -0.86 4.81 7.27
C GLY A 131 0.28 4.62 8.25
N ALA A 132 -0.09 4.81 9.52
CA ALA A 132 0.75 4.56 10.69
C ALA A 132 1.23 3.10 10.72
N ALA A 133 0.39 2.21 10.17
CA ALA A 133 0.71 0.81 9.92
C ALA A 133 2.08 0.66 9.25
N LYS A 134 2.54 1.61 8.40
CA LYS A 134 3.93 1.55 7.93
C LYS A 134 4.97 1.54 8.98
N GLN A 135 5.04 2.61 9.77
CA GLN A 135 6.24 2.82 10.55
C GLN A 135 6.27 1.83 11.72
N PHE A 136 5.12 1.21 12.03
CA PHE A 136 5.03 -0.07 12.70
C PHE A 136 5.61 -1.21 11.86
N ASP A 137 5.04 -1.58 10.70
CA ASP A 137 5.47 -2.73 9.88
C ASP A 137 6.96 -2.67 9.45
N ASP A 138 7.48 -1.52 8.97
CA ASP A 138 8.91 -1.26 8.71
C ASP A 138 9.74 -1.52 9.98
N GLY A 139 9.27 -1.02 11.13
CA GLY A 139 9.94 -1.12 12.41
C GLY A 139 9.93 -2.52 13.02
N LEU A 140 8.82 -3.24 12.84
CA LEU A 140 8.59 -4.63 13.22
C LEU A 140 9.47 -5.55 12.39
N TYR A 141 9.46 -5.38 11.07
CA TYR A 141 10.28 -6.19 10.18
C TYR A 141 11.78 -5.96 10.43
N ALA A 142 12.20 -4.71 10.67
CA ALA A 142 13.58 -4.36 11.06
C ALA A 142 14.01 -5.02 12.38
N ALA A 143 13.12 -5.02 13.38
CA ALA A 143 13.38 -5.64 14.68
C ALA A 143 13.48 -7.17 14.59
N LEU A 144 12.54 -7.81 13.90
CA LEU A 144 12.55 -9.26 13.67
C LEU A 144 13.78 -9.70 12.87
N ASP A 145 14.22 -8.92 11.88
CA ASP A 145 15.42 -9.26 11.08
C ASP A 145 16.72 -9.16 11.87
N LEU A 146 16.88 -8.13 12.71
CA LEU A 146 18.04 -8.05 13.61
C LEU A 146 18.00 -9.15 14.66
N ALA A 147 16.84 -9.39 15.27
CA ALA A 147 16.67 -10.45 16.26
C ALA A 147 16.95 -11.84 15.66
N CYS A 148 16.54 -12.08 14.40
CA CYS A 148 16.90 -13.29 13.66
C CYS A 148 18.42 -13.35 13.41
N TYR A 149 19.01 -12.28 12.86
CA TYR A 149 20.43 -12.21 12.52
C TYR A 149 21.36 -12.33 13.73
N ARG A 150 20.92 -11.89 14.91
CA ARG A 150 21.63 -12.00 16.18
C ARG A 150 21.32 -13.27 16.98
N GLY A 151 20.33 -14.07 16.57
CA GLY A 151 19.88 -15.27 17.29
C GLY A 151 18.97 -14.99 18.50
N GLU A 152 18.56 -13.73 18.71
CA GLU A 152 17.70 -13.27 19.82
C GLU A 152 16.28 -13.88 19.74
N LEU A 153 15.77 -14.18 18.53
CA LEU A 153 14.54 -14.96 18.37
C LEU A 153 14.67 -16.41 18.87
N GLY A 154 15.90 -16.94 19.01
CA GLY A 154 16.19 -18.28 19.50
C GLY A 154 15.52 -19.43 18.73
N LEU A 155 15.29 -19.24 17.42
CA LEU A 155 14.77 -20.25 16.48
C LEU A 155 15.86 -21.22 16.01
N ALA A 156 17.07 -20.68 15.89
CA ALA A 156 18.31 -21.31 15.48
C ALA A 156 19.47 -20.48 16.06
N PRO A 157 20.72 -20.95 16.01
CA PRO A 157 21.87 -20.07 16.15
C PRO A 157 21.82 -18.92 15.12
N PRO A 158 22.55 -17.82 15.35
CA PRO A 158 22.66 -16.71 14.40
C PRO A 158 22.92 -17.22 12.96
N PRO A 159 22.24 -16.70 11.93
CA PRO A 159 22.44 -17.11 10.53
C PRO A 159 23.90 -17.10 10.08
N ARG A 160 24.72 -16.15 10.55
CA ARG A 160 26.18 -16.13 10.34
C ARG A 160 26.90 -17.35 10.93
N GLU A 161 26.43 -17.88 12.07
CA GLU A 161 26.99 -19.07 12.73
C GLU A 161 26.51 -20.36 12.06
N VAL A 162 25.28 -20.40 11.53
CA VAL A 162 24.79 -21.49 10.65
C VAL A 162 25.63 -21.56 9.37
N ILE A 163 25.87 -20.42 8.70
CA ILE A 163 26.76 -20.35 7.52
C ILE A 163 28.22 -20.69 7.89
N ARG A 164 28.68 -20.31 9.08
CA ARG A 164 30.02 -20.67 9.57
C ARG A 164 30.16 -22.18 9.83
N ALA A 165 29.15 -22.80 10.41
CA ALA A 165 29.11 -24.25 10.65
C ALA A 165 29.06 -25.05 9.34
N LEU A 166 28.39 -24.53 8.30
CA LEU A 166 28.49 -25.06 6.94
C LEU A 166 29.92 -24.89 6.39
N PHE A 167 30.52 -23.70 6.50
CA PHE A 167 31.88 -23.44 6.03
C PHE A 167 32.96 -24.34 6.68
N ASP A 168 32.91 -24.52 8.00
CA ASP A 168 33.87 -25.36 8.75
C ASP A 168 33.65 -26.87 8.52
N ALA A 169 32.51 -27.26 7.95
CA ALA A 169 32.23 -28.64 7.55
C ALA A 169 32.72 -28.98 6.13
N LEU A 170 32.90 -27.97 5.27
CA LEU A 170 33.28 -28.16 3.87
C LEU A 170 34.78 -28.49 3.72
N PRO A 171 35.15 -29.53 2.93
CA PRO A 171 36.54 -29.90 2.69
C PRO A 171 37.28 -28.83 1.87
N THR A 172 38.55 -28.59 2.19
CA THR A 172 39.44 -27.64 1.47
C THR A 172 39.40 -27.87 -0.03
N GLY A 173 39.27 -26.78 -0.81
CA GLY A 173 39.13 -26.84 -2.26
C GLY A 173 37.70 -27.07 -2.77
N SER A 174 36.71 -27.29 -1.91
CA SER A 174 35.30 -27.19 -2.29
C SER A 174 34.98 -25.79 -2.85
N PRO A 175 34.32 -25.67 -4.01
CA PRO A 175 33.90 -24.37 -4.56
C PRO A 175 32.90 -23.63 -3.67
N ALA A 176 32.22 -24.30 -2.72
CA ALA A 176 31.33 -23.65 -1.78
C ALA A 176 32.05 -22.86 -0.68
N ARG A 177 33.27 -23.25 -0.29
CA ARG A 177 34.07 -22.54 0.73
C ARG A 177 34.27 -21.05 0.42
N PRO A 178 34.79 -20.64 -0.76
CA PRO A 178 34.94 -19.23 -1.08
C PRO A 178 33.61 -18.48 -1.29
N PHE A 179 32.51 -19.17 -1.58
CA PHE A 179 31.18 -18.56 -1.64
C PHE A 179 30.65 -18.26 -0.24
N LEU A 180 30.67 -19.23 0.68
CA LEU A 180 30.25 -19.01 2.07
C LEU A 180 31.20 -18.03 2.80
N ALA A 181 32.50 -18.05 2.49
CA ALA A 181 33.44 -17.05 3.02
C ALA A 181 33.10 -15.61 2.57
N ALA A 182 32.60 -15.42 1.34
CA ALA A 182 32.14 -14.12 0.86
C ALA A 182 30.85 -13.67 1.58
N ALA A 183 29.92 -14.60 1.82
CA ALA A 183 28.74 -14.32 2.64
C ALA A 183 29.13 -13.93 4.08
N LEU A 184 30.07 -14.65 4.69
CA LEU A 184 30.56 -14.38 6.03
C LEU A 184 31.31 -13.04 6.11
N GLU A 185 32.11 -12.66 5.12
CA GLU A 185 32.76 -11.35 5.05
C GLU A 185 31.74 -10.19 4.94
N LEU A 186 30.65 -10.37 4.18
CA LEU A 186 29.51 -9.43 4.18
C LEU A 186 28.76 -9.40 5.53
N GLY A 187 28.92 -10.45 6.34
CA GLY A 187 28.49 -10.54 7.74
C GLY A 187 29.60 -10.25 8.77
N ASP A 188 30.66 -9.52 8.39
CA ASP A 188 31.86 -9.15 9.19
C ASP A 188 32.60 -10.32 9.88
N THR A 189 32.35 -11.54 9.41
CA THR A 189 32.91 -12.78 9.94
C THR A 189 34.02 -13.27 9.02
N HIS A 190 35.27 -13.02 9.39
CA HIS A 190 36.42 -13.39 8.58
C HIS A 190 36.82 -14.85 8.79
N VAL A 191 37.14 -15.58 7.71
CA VAL A 191 37.50 -17.01 7.73
C VAL A 191 38.81 -17.29 6.97
N PRO A 192 39.65 -18.25 7.42
CA PRO A 192 40.88 -18.60 6.72
C PRO A 192 40.60 -19.41 5.46
N LEU A 193 41.27 -19.04 4.37
CA LEU A 193 41.16 -19.64 3.03
C LEU A 193 42.55 -19.97 2.46
N GLU A 194 42.62 -20.96 1.57
CA GLU A 194 43.79 -21.10 0.70
C GLU A 194 43.82 -19.98 -0.36
N ARG A 195 44.98 -19.67 -0.94
CA ARG A 195 45.15 -18.51 -1.84
C ARG A 195 44.19 -18.54 -3.05
N ASN A 196 43.98 -19.70 -3.65
CA ASN A 196 43.03 -19.95 -4.74
C ASN A 196 41.57 -19.78 -4.31
N GLU A 197 41.23 -20.15 -3.07
CA GLU A 197 39.91 -19.90 -2.48
C GLU A 197 39.74 -18.39 -2.22
N GLU A 198 40.74 -17.69 -1.66
CA GLU A 198 40.73 -16.24 -1.42
C GLU A 198 40.56 -15.43 -2.72
N GLU A 199 41.31 -15.80 -3.77
CA GLU A 199 41.14 -15.24 -5.12
C GLU A 199 39.74 -15.50 -5.71
N ALA A 200 39.04 -16.57 -5.28
CA ALA A 200 37.66 -16.87 -5.67
C ALA A 200 36.62 -16.09 -4.85
N LYS A 201 36.79 -15.99 -3.52
CA LYS A 201 35.99 -15.14 -2.63
C LYS A 201 35.96 -13.70 -3.15
N GLY A 202 37.12 -13.16 -3.49
CA GLY A 202 37.25 -11.83 -4.08
C GLY A 202 36.55 -11.64 -5.43
N ARG A 203 36.29 -12.71 -6.21
CA ARG A 203 35.47 -12.64 -7.43
C ARG A 203 33.98 -12.56 -7.10
N PHE A 204 33.50 -13.34 -6.12
CA PHE A 204 32.11 -13.27 -5.67
C PHE A 204 31.76 -11.90 -5.08
N LEU A 205 32.64 -11.36 -4.22
CA LEU A 205 32.44 -10.04 -3.60
C LEU A 205 32.41 -8.90 -4.62
N ARG A 206 33.29 -8.93 -5.64
CA ARG A 206 33.25 -7.94 -6.73
C ARG A 206 31.98 -8.05 -7.58
N ALA A 207 31.63 -9.26 -8.03
CA ALA A 207 30.43 -9.46 -8.84
C ALA A 207 29.15 -9.01 -8.10
N PHE A 208 29.05 -9.28 -6.80
CA PHE A 208 27.94 -8.78 -5.97
C PHE A 208 27.99 -7.24 -5.82
N ALA A 209 29.16 -6.65 -5.57
CA ALA A 209 29.29 -5.20 -5.44
C ALA A 209 29.12 -4.44 -6.77
N GLU A 210 29.30 -5.09 -7.91
CA GLU A 210 29.03 -4.57 -9.26
C GLU A 210 27.52 -4.58 -9.55
N ASP A 211 26.79 -5.62 -9.12
CA ASP A 211 25.33 -5.72 -9.14
C ASP A 211 24.69 -4.76 -8.11
N LYS A 212 24.24 -3.59 -8.58
CA LYS A 212 23.61 -2.56 -7.72
C LYS A 212 22.19 -2.89 -7.31
N GLU A 213 21.45 -3.68 -8.09
CA GLU A 213 20.09 -4.13 -7.75
C GLU A 213 20.12 -5.11 -6.56
N ARG A 214 21.11 -5.99 -6.48
CA ARG A 214 21.27 -6.93 -5.35
C ARG A 214 22.04 -6.34 -4.17
N SER A 215 23.09 -5.54 -4.37
CA SER A 215 23.98 -5.09 -3.27
C SER A 215 23.64 -3.75 -2.58
N LYS A 216 22.87 -2.85 -3.21
CA LYS A 216 22.52 -1.54 -2.64
C LYS A 216 21.37 -1.69 -1.63
N PRO A 217 21.55 -1.37 -0.33
CA PRO A 217 20.45 -1.40 0.63
C PRO A 217 19.40 -0.34 0.30
N ILE A 218 18.12 -0.71 0.38
CA ILE A 218 16.96 0.17 0.20
C ILE A 218 16.01 0.04 1.40
N SER A 219 15.00 0.91 1.49
CA SER A 219 14.06 0.94 2.62
C SER A 219 14.73 1.17 3.99
N PHE A 220 14.12 0.68 5.07
CA PHE A 220 14.69 0.67 6.43
C PHE A 220 16.02 -0.08 6.53
N TYR A 221 16.41 -0.91 5.56
CA TYR A 221 17.76 -1.46 5.53
C TYR A 221 18.85 -0.39 5.36
N ASN A 222 18.48 0.86 5.05
CA ASN A 222 19.37 2.02 5.08
C ASN A 222 19.26 2.87 6.37
N TRP A 223 18.54 2.42 7.41
CA TRP A 223 18.45 3.13 8.69
C TRP A 223 19.71 2.99 9.54
N THR A 224 20.29 1.79 9.64
CA THR A 224 21.48 1.52 10.45
C THR A 224 22.54 0.72 9.67
N PRO A 225 23.84 0.83 10.02
CA PRO A 225 24.89 0.02 9.40
C PRO A 225 24.69 -1.50 9.56
N GLU A 226 24.10 -1.92 10.68
CA GLU A 226 23.79 -3.33 10.96
C GLU A 226 22.66 -3.84 10.04
N LEU A 227 21.62 -3.03 9.80
CA LEU A 227 20.58 -3.39 8.83
C LEU A 227 21.13 -3.42 7.38
N GLN A 228 22.09 -2.55 7.03
CA GLN A 228 22.81 -2.63 5.74
C GLN A 228 23.64 -3.94 5.62
N GLN A 229 24.18 -4.43 6.74
CA GLN A 229 24.93 -5.69 6.83
C GLN A 229 23.98 -6.89 6.63
N VAL A 230 22.86 -6.92 7.35
CA VAL A 230 21.78 -7.92 7.20
C VAL A 230 21.29 -7.99 5.75
N TRP A 231 21.07 -6.84 5.10
CA TRP A 231 20.71 -6.78 3.68
C TRP A 231 21.73 -7.48 2.80
N ARG A 232 23.02 -7.11 2.92
CA ARG A 232 24.09 -7.64 2.06
C ARG A 232 24.30 -9.14 2.27
N PHE A 233 24.33 -9.59 3.52
CA PHE A 233 24.44 -11.00 3.90
C PHE A 233 23.34 -11.85 3.24
N TYR A 234 22.07 -11.48 3.42
CA TYR A 234 20.95 -12.24 2.86
C TYR A 234 20.80 -12.09 1.33
N ARG A 235 20.99 -10.90 0.75
CA ARG A 235 20.90 -10.71 -0.72
C ARG A 235 22.04 -11.43 -1.46
N PHE A 236 23.20 -11.62 -0.84
CA PHE A 236 24.26 -12.47 -1.37
C PHE A 236 23.91 -13.97 -1.31
N LEU A 237 23.36 -14.46 -0.19
CA LEU A 237 22.93 -15.85 -0.05
C LEU A 237 21.69 -16.22 -0.88
N ARG A 238 21.01 -15.20 -1.44
CA ARG A 238 20.00 -15.26 -2.50
C ARG A 238 20.59 -15.30 -3.92
N HIS A 239 21.90 -15.53 -4.07
CA HIS A 239 22.45 -15.88 -5.38
C HIS A 239 21.84 -17.19 -5.85
N GLU A 240 21.35 -17.20 -7.09
CA GLU A 240 20.67 -18.33 -7.69
C GLU A 240 21.66 -19.19 -8.50
N PHE A 241 21.45 -20.49 -8.40
CA PHE A 241 22.26 -21.51 -9.02
C PHE A 241 21.38 -22.35 -9.94
N ASP A 242 21.68 -22.28 -11.24
CA ASP A 242 21.05 -23.00 -12.34
C ASP A 242 22.14 -23.60 -13.26
N ALA A 243 23.18 -22.82 -13.56
CA ALA A 243 24.28 -23.16 -14.43
C ALA A 243 25.09 -24.36 -13.89
N PRO A 244 25.32 -25.42 -14.69
CA PRO A 244 26.08 -26.60 -14.28
C PRO A 244 27.49 -26.29 -13.73
N SER A 245 28.11 -25.19 -14.19
CA SER A 245 29.44 -24.73 -13.75
C SER A 245 29.48 -24.12 -12.34
N ARG A 246 28.32 -23.74 -11.77
CA ARG A 246 28.21 -23.21 -10.39
C ARG A 246 27.43 -24.15 -9.47
N MET A 247 26.62 -25.05 -10.02
CA MET A 247 25.76 -25.99 -9.29
C MET A 247 26.46 -26.83 -8.20
N GLN A 248 27.78 -27.06 -8.32
CA GLN A 248 28.54 -27.78 -7.29
C GLN A 248 28.55 -27.04 -5.93
N ILE A 249 28.41 -25.72 -5.92
CA ILE A 249 28.39 -24.90 -4.69
C ILE A 249 27.22 -25.30 -3.78
N VAL A 250 26.00 -25.35 -4.33
CA VAL A 250 24.81 -25.75 -3.57
C VAL A 250 24.76 -27.25 -3.29
N LYS A 251 25.37 -28.09 -4.13
CA LYS A 251 25.50 -29.53 -3.88
C LYS A 251 26.44 -29.87 -2.72
N ASP A 252 27.58 -29.19 -2.61
CA ASP A 252 28.49 -29.37 -1.49
C ASP A 252 27.84 -28.95 -0.16
N ILE A 253 27.06 -27.85 -0.19
CA ILE A 253 26.26 -27.38 0.95
C ILE A 253 25.16 -28.41 1.31
N ALA A 254 24.47 -28.95 0.31
CA ALA A 254 23.44 -29.97 0.52
C ALA A 254 24.00 -31.26 1.14
N ALA A 255 25.17 -31.72 0.69
CA ALA A 255 25.84 -32.87 1.28
C ALA A 255 26.15 -32.65 2.78
N VAL A 256 26.70 -31.49 3.13
CA VAL A 256 26.95 -31.10 4.54
C VAL A 256 25.65 -31.05 5.35
N LEU A 257 24.54 -30.57 4.78
CA LEU A 257 23.24 -30.54 5.44
C LEU A 257 22.68 -31.96 5.67
N GLY A 258 22.80 -32.86 4.67
CA GLY A 258 22.41 -34.27 4.80
C GLY A 258 23.19 -35.00 5.90
N ASP A 259 24.52 -34.81 5.93
CA ASP A 259 25.41 -35.39 6.95
C ASP A 259 25.20 -34.80 8.37
N ARG A 260 24.49 -33.68 8.52
CA ARG A 260 24.33 -32.94 9.80
C ARG A 260 22.87 -32.56 10.10
N PRO A 261 22.04 -33.50 10.59
CA PRO A 261 20.63 -33.26 10.88
C PRO A 261 20.32 -32.07 11.80
N GLU A 262 21.19 -31.77 12.77
CA GLU A 262 21.03 -30.60 13.63
C GLU A 262 21.18 -29.29 12.84
N LEU A 263 22.21 -29.18 12.00
CA LEU A 263 22.47 -28.02 11.16
C LEU A 263 21.39 -27.86 10.07
N LEU A 264 20.86 -28.97 9.55
CA LEU A 264 19.70 -28.99 8.67
C LEU A 264 18.43 -28.46 9.35
N ASN A 265 18.18 -28.80 10.61
CA ASN A 265 17.04 -28.27 11.36
C ASN A 265 17.19 -26.76 11.63
N GLN A 266 18.39 -26.29 11.99
CA GLN A 266 18.70 -24.87 12.16
C GLN A 266 18.50 -24.08 10.85
N TYR A 267 18.99 -24.63 9.73
CA TYR A 267 18.81 -24.09 8.39
C TYR A 267 17.33 -24.01 7.98
N ARG A 268 16.55 -25.08 8.23
CA ARG A 268 15.11 -25.13 7.96
C ARG A 268 14.31 -24.16 8.83
N ALA A 269 14.68 -23.94 10.09
CA ALA A 269 14.02 -22.97 10.96
C ALA A 269 14.12 -21.54 10.41
N ILE A 270 15.30 -21.13 9.91
CA ILE A 270 15.51 -19.81 9.29
C ILE A 270 14.66 -19.66 8.02
N ASN A 271 14.68 -20.67 7.13
CA ASN A 271 13.88 -20.64 5.90
C ASN A 271 12.36 -20.64 6.18
N GLY A 272 11.90 -21.47 7.12
CA GLY A 272 10.49 -21.57 7.51
C GLY A 272 9.94 -20.29 8.15
N PHE A 273 10.74 -19.63 9.00
CA PHE A 273 10.41 -18.33 9.58
C PHE A 273 10.13 -17.28 8.50
N TYR A 274 11.02 -17.13 7.51
CA TYR A 274 10.80 -16.19 6.41
C TYR A 274 9.72 -16.63 5.42
N GLY A 275 9.50 -17.94 5.28
CA GLY A 275 8.38 -18.51 4.52
C GLY A 275 7.01 -18.07 5.06
N ARG A 276 6.88 -17.93 6.38
CA ARG A 276 5.63 -17.47 7.04
C ARG A 276 5.59 -15.96 7.28
N LEU A 277 6.73 -15.31 7.54
CA LEU A 277 6.80 -13.86 7.73
C LEU A 277 6.59 -13.08 6.42
N THR A 278 7.00 -13.63 5.27
CA THR A 278 6.60 -13.09 3.96
C THR A 278 5.63 -14.01 3.25
N ASN A 279 6.15 -15.06 2.60
CA ASN A 279 5.43 -16.00 1.73
C ASN A 279 6.32 -17.21 1.38
N PRO A 280 5.76 -18.30 0.84
CA PRO A 280 6.50 -19.47 0.36
C PRO A 280 7.68 -19.15 -0.56
N LEU A 281 8.68 -20.05 -0.60
CA LEU A 281 9.94 -19.85 -1.31
C LEU A 281 9.74 -19.96 -2.83
N ILE A 282 10.25 -18.99 -3.60
CA ILE A 282 10.06 -18.96 -5.06
C ILE A 282 10.94 -19.96 -5.80
N CYS A 283 12.13 -20.26 -5.27
CA CYS A 283 13.09 -21.22 -5.79
C CYS A 283 13.55 -22.20 -4.71
N LEU A 284 14.27 -23.25 -5.10
CA LEU A 284 14.61 -24.36 -4.22
C LEU A 284 15.62 -23.94 -3.13
N PRO A 285 15.40 -24.33 -1.86
CA PRO A 285 16.44 -24.25 -0.83
C PRO A 285 17.53 -25.30 -1.09
N ALA A 286 18.72 -25.11 -0.52
CA ALA A 286 19.84 -26.00 -0.72
C ALA A 286 19.58 -27.45 -0.23
N ASP A 287 18.74 -27.63 0.79
CA ASP A 287 18.40 -28.96 1.31
C ASP A 287 17.48 -29.78 0.37
N ALA A 288 16.86 -29.15 -0.64
CA ALA A 288 16.14 -29.86 -1.70
C ALA A 288 17.06 -30.68 -2.63
N LEU A 289 18.39 -30.54 -2.51
CA LEU A 289 19.39 -31.33 -3.23
C LEU A 289 19.95 -32.52 -2.41
N ILE A 290 19.48 -32.75 -1.17
CA ILE A 290 19.92 -33.89 -0.35
C ILE A 290 19.50 -35.22 -1.02
N ASP A 291 20.43 -36.17 -1.10
CA ASP A 291 20.28 -37.54 -1.60
C ASP A 291 19.60 -37.69 -2.99
N THR A 292 19.59 -36.63 -3.81
CA THR A 292 18.88 -36.61 -5.09
C THR A 292 19.76 -36.19 -6.27
N THR A 293 19.50 -36.82 -7.42
CA THR A 293 20.05 -36.44 -8.72
C THR A 293 18.95 -36.05 -9.72
N ALA A 294 17.75 -35.74 -9.22
CA ALA A 294 16.63 -35.34 -10.07
C ALA A 294 16.89 -33.98 -10.74
N PRO A 295 16.34 -33.72 -11.96
CA PRO A 295 16.37 -32.39 -12.56
C PRO A 295 15.67 -31.35 -11.68
N LEU A 296 16.21 -30.13 -11.65
CA LEU A 296 15.67 -29.04 -10.81
C LEU A 296 14.20 -28.72 -11.11
N SER A 297 13.74 -28.89 -12.36
CA SER A 297 12.33 -28.72 -12.73
C SER A 297 11.41 -29.77 -12.10
N LYS A 298 11.90 -31.00 -11.88
CA LYS A 298 11.16 -32.04 -11.15
C LYS A 298 11.13 -31.73 -9.65
N LEU A 299 12.27 -31.33 -9.08
CA LEU A 299 12.35 -30.94 -7.67
C LEU A 299 11.48 -29.71 -7.38
N ALA A 300 11.47 -28.70 -8.24
CA ALA A 300 10.62 -27.52 -8.11
C ALA A 300 9.13 -27.91 -8.06
N ALA A 301 8.67 -28.78 -8.97
CA ALA A 301 7.31 -29.31 -8.94
C ALA A 301 6.99 -30.14 -7.67
N GLU A 302 7.95 -30.89 -7.14
CA GLU A 302 7.79 -31.69 -5.92
C GLU A 302 7.81 -30.85 -4.62
N TRP A 303 8.49 -29.70 -4.64
CA TRP A 303 8.59 -28.76 -3.50
C TRP A 303 7.65 -27.55 -3.62
N GLY A 304 6.85 -27.45 -4.68
CA GLY A 304 5.97 -26.31 -4.96
C GLY A 304 6.68 -25.02 -5.40
N ALA A 305 8.01 -25.03 -5.52
CA ALA A 305 8.80 -23.89 -5.96
C ALA A 305 8.48 -23.52 -7.41
N ARG A 306 8.42 -22.22 -7.69
CA ARG A 306 8.04 -21.68 -9.02
C ARG A 306 9.19 -21.68 -10.01
N TRP A 307 10.41 -21.51 -9.52
CA TRP A 307 11.62 -21.47 -10.34
C TRP A 307 12.48 -22.72 -10.13
N ALA A 308 12.95 -23.29 -11.24
CA ALA A 308 13.87 -24.43 -11.26
C ALA A 308 15.34 -24.01 -10.97
N THR A 309 15.54 -23.03 -10.09
CA THR A 309 16.83 -22.55 -9.59
C THR A 309 16.98 -22.93 -8.12
N VAL A 310 18.21 -22.91 -7.60
CA VAL A 310 18.52 -23.21 -6.18
C VAL A 310 19.21 -22.00 -5.55
N ALA A 311 18.93 -21.69 -4.28
CA ALA A 311 19.66 -20.67 -3.54
C ALA A 311 20.00 -21.15 -2.11
N VAL A 312 20.98 -20.53 -1.46
CA VAL A 312 21.37 -20.92 -0.08
C VAL A 312 20.33 -20.43 0.92
N PHE A 313 19.89 -19.18 0.85
CA PHE A 313 18.66 -18.74 1.52
C PHE A 313 17.72 -18.15 0.45
N PRO A 314 16.80 -18.94 -0.14
CA PRO A 314 15.96 -18.47 -1.25
C PRO A 314 15.05 -17.29 -0.87
N PRO A 315 14.66 -16.45 -1.84
CA PRO A 315 13.64 -15.43 -1.66
C PRO A 315 12.21 -16.03 -1.68
N SER A 316 11.25 -15.28 -1.12
CA SER A 316 9.82 -15.61 -1.20
C SER A 316 9.20 -15.25 -2.55
N THR A 317 8.07 -15.88 -2.85
CA THR A 317 7.20 -15.59 -3.98
C THR A 317 6.14 -14.53 -3.66
N SER A 318 5.52 -13.96 -4.69
CA SER A 318 4.32 -13.11 -4.59
C SER A 318 3.48 -13.28 -5.85
N ARG A 319 2.14 -13.11 -5.77
CA ARG A 319 1.24 -13.35 -6.91
C ARG A 319 1.54 -12.40 -8.10
N GLU A 320 2.04 -11.19 -7.83
CA GLU A 320 2.56 -10.25 -8.84
C GLU A 320 3.82 -10.81 -9.52
N THR A 321 4.74 -11.34 -8.73
CA THR A 321 6.04 -11.85 -9.21
C THR A 321 5.86 -13.12 -10.04
N GLU A 322 4.93 -13.99 -9.65
CA GLU A 322 4.52 -15.16 -10.43
C GLU A 322 3.88 -14.74 -11.76
N LEU A 323 2.98 -13.76 -11.75
CA LEU A 323 2.38 -13.23 -12.97
C LEU A 323 3.44 -12.64 -13.91
N PHE A 324 4.32 -11.77 -13.40
CA PHE A 324 5.27 -11.05 -14.25
C PHE A 324 6.35 -11.98 -14.83
N ALA A 325 6.78 -12.99 -14.06
CA ALA A 325 7.64 -14.05 -14.59
C ALA A 325 6.95 -14.89 -15.69
N ALA A 326 5.66 -15.22 -15.51
CA ALA A 326 4.90 -16.01 -16.48
C ALA A 326 4.51 -15.24 -17.77
N LEU A 327 4.40 -13.91 -17.71
CA LEU A 327 4.05 -13.08 -18.88
C LEU A 327 5.27 -12.55 -19.65
N PHE A 328 6.40 -12.35 -18.97
CA PHE A 328 7.55 -11.60 -19.50
C PHE A 328 8.87 -12.39 -19.46
N GLU A 329 8.79 -13.71 -19.64
CA GLU A 329 9.93 -14.64 -19.76
C GLU A 329 11.00 -14.15 -20.76
N PHE A 330 10.59 -13.45 -21.82
CA PHE A 330 11.46 -12.93 -22.87
C PHE A 330 11.71 -11.40 -22.78
N GLY A 331 11.36 -10.75 -21.67
CA GLY A 331 11.43 -9.31 -21.47
C GLY A 331 10.06 -8.61 -21.57
N VAL A 332 10.02 -7.31 -21.26
CA VAL A 332 8.77 -6.53 -21.21
C VAL A 332 8.56 -5.77 -22.53
N PRO A 333 7.41 -5.89 -23.22
CA PRO A 333 7.13 -5.14 -24.44
C PRO A 333 7.11 -3.61 -24.22
N ASP A 334 7.50 -2.87 -25.26
CA ASP A 334 7.41 -1.40 -25.27
C ASP A 334 5.96 -0.95 -25.02
N GLY A 335 5.79 0.01 -24.11
CA GLY A 335 4.47 0.56 -23.75
C GLY A 335 3.58 -0.35 -22.90
N ALA A 336 4.00 -1.57 -22.57
CA ALA A 336 3.28 -2.40 -21.59
C ALA A 336 3.18 -1.68 -20.23
N ASN A 337 2.16 -2.01 -19.42
CA ASN A 337 1.99 -1.48 -18.07
C ASN A 337 1.70 -2.64 -17.10
N LEU A 338 2.64 -2.94 -16.20
CA LEU A 338 2.55 -4.15 -15.37
C LEU A 338 1.46 -4.03 -14.30
N MET A 339 1.25 -2.82 -13.77
CA MET A 339 0.19 -2.54 -12.82
C MET A 339 -1.21 -2.79 -13.43
N ALA A 340 -1.45 -2.32 -14.66
CA ALA A 340 -2.71 -2.49 -15.35
C ALA A 340 -3.03 -3.97 -15.66
N GLU A 341 -2.02 -4.75 -16.09
CA GLU A 341 -2.21 -6.18 -16.36
C GLU A 341 -2.44 -6.98 -15.06
N PHE A 342 -1.76 -6.66 -13.96
CA PHE A 342 -2.04 -7.27 -12.66
C PHE A 342 -3.47 -6.98 -12.17
N ILE A 343 -3.88 -5.70 -12.21
CA ILE A 343 -5.25 -5.26 -11.92
C ILE A 343 -6.28 -6.00 -12.79
N ARG A 344 -5.99 -6.17 -14.09
CA ARG A 344 -6.87 -6.89 -15.03
C ARG A 344 -7.03 -8.36 -14.64
N ARG A 345 -5.93 -9.04 -14.29
CA ARG A 345 -5.90 -10.47 -13.91
C ARG A 345 -6.64 -10.73 -12.60
N VAL A 346 -6.49 -9.85 -11.61
CA VAL A 346 -7.25 -9.94 -10.35
C VAL A 346 -8.74 -9.70 -10.61
N ARG A 347 -9.10 -8.68 -11.40
CA ARG A 347 -10.50 -8.37 -11.72
C ARG A 347 -11.20 -9.39 -12.65
N SER A 348 -10.45 -10.21 -13.40
CA SER A 348 -11.00 -11.33 -14.17
C SER A 348 -11.08 -12.64 -13.38
N GLY A 349 -10.49 -12.72 -12.19
CA GLY A 349 -10.34 -13.97 -11.43
C GLY A 349 -9.27 -14.91 -12.00
N GLU A 350 -8.40 -14.43 -12.89
CA GLU A 350 -7.19 -15.15 -13.33
C GLU A 350 -6.11 -15.19 -12.23
N ILE A 351 -6.19 -14.28 -11.25
CA ILE A 351 -5.46 -14.31 -9.98
C ILE A 351 -6.48 -14.16 -8.85
N ASP A 352 -6.45 -15.09 -7.89
CA ASP A 352 -7.04 -14.88 -6.57
C ASP A 352 -6.00 -14.22 -5.64
N LEU A 353 -6.46 -13.36 -4.76
CA LEU A 353 -5.65 -12.74 -3.70
C LEU A 353 -5.91 -13.35 -2.33
N ALA A 354 -6.93 -14.20 -2.16
CA ALA A 354 -7.18 -14.91 -0.91
C ALA A 354 -5.94 -15.74 -0.49
N PRO A 355 -5.57 -15.76 0.81
CA PRO A 355 -4.40 -16.51 1.27
C PRO A 355 -4.69 -18.01 1.34
N ASP A 356 -3.76 -18.81 0.80
CA ASP A 356 -3.74 -20.26 1.00
C ASP A 356 -3.17 -20.62 2.39
N ALA A 357 -3.34 -21.87 2.83
CA ALA A 357 -2.91 -22.32 4.16
C ALA A 357 -1.38 -22.17 4.39
N ASP A 358 -0.59 -22.32 3.33
CA ASP A 358 0.88 -22.20 3.35
C ASP A 358 1.38 -20.76 3.21
N ASP A 359 0.53 -19.83 2.75
CA ASP A 359 0.92 -18.43 2.53
C ASP A 359 1.34 -17.71 3.83
N GLY A 360 2.14 -16.65 3.66
CA GLY A 360 2.65 -15.84 4.76
C GLY A 360 1.93 -14.49 4.89
N TRP A 361 2.38 -13.68 5.86
CA TRP A 361 1.73 -12.42 6.22
C TRP A 361 1.59 -11.43 5.04
N TYR A 362 2.52 -11.46 4.07
CA TYR A 362 2.42 -10.65 2.85
C TYR A 362 1.12 -10.92 2.06
N GLN A 363 0.70 -12.18 1.95
CA GLN A 363 -0.52 -12.50 1.22
C GLN A 363 -1.78 -12.00 1.93
N TYR A 364 -1.82 -12.01 3.26
CA TYR A 364 -2.92 -11.42 4.03
C TYR A 364 -2.96 -9.89 3.85
N GLN A 365 -1.79 -9.23 3.77
CA GLN A 365 -1.70 -7.82 3.42
C GLN A 365 -2.14 -7.55 1.96
N ALA A 366 -1.79 -8.40 0.99
CA ALA A 366 -2.25 -8.28 -0.39
C ALA A 366 -3.79 -8.48 -0.50
N TYR A 367 -4.33 -9.48 0.19
CA TYR A 367 -5.76 -9.81 0.20
C TYR A 367 -6.63 -8.66 0.72
N ALA A 368 -6.17 -7.92 1.74
CA ALA A 368 -6.92 -6.79 2.28
C ALA A 368 -7.19 -5.69 1.22
N LEU A 369 -6.31 -5.54 0.22
CA LEU A 369 -6.49 -4.58 -0.86
C LEU A 369 -7.49 -5.03 -1.94
N GLU A 370 -7.92 -6.30 -1.96
CA GLU A 370 -8.87 -6.82 -2.96
C GLU A 370 -10.17 -5.99 -2.99
N ALA A 371 -10.67 -5.57 -1.82
CA ALA A 371 -11.88 -4.77 -1.66
C ALA A 371 -11.84 -3.43 -2.42
N MET A 372 -10.64 -2.89 -2.70
CA MET A 372 -10.48 -1.66 -3.50
C MET A 372 -10.58 -1.91 -5.00
N LEU A 373 -10.13 -3.08 -5.49
CA LEU A 373 -10.28 -3.48 -6.90
C LEU A 373 -11.67 -4.02 -7.22
N MET A 374 -12.28 -4.72 -6.28
CA MET A 374 -13.55 -5.41 -6.44
C MET A 374 -14.51 -5.08 -5.29
N PRO A 375 -14.97 -3.81 -5.15
CA PRO A 375 -15.90 -3.41 -4.09
C PRO A 375 -17.25 -4.16 -4.14
N ALA A 376 -17.58 -4.83 -5.27
CA ALA A 376 -18.73 -5.73 -5.37
C ALA A 376 -18.56 -7.06 -4.59
N LYS A 377 -17.33 -7.44 -4.21
CA LYS A 377 -17.05 -8.56 -3.26
C LYS A 377 -17.12 -8.11 -1.80
N ALA A 378 -16.96 -6.81 -1.51
CA ALA A 378 -16.85 -6.29 -0.15
C ALA A 378 -18.17 -6.39 0.64
N GLN A 379 -18.07 -6.45 1.98
CA GLN A 379 -19.23 -6.50 2.88
C GLN A 379 -20.13 -5.26 2.73
N GLU A 380 -19.52 -4.09 2.55
CA GLU A 380 -20.17 -2.79 2.41
C GLU A 380 -20.87 -2.56 1.05
N LYS A 381 -20.86 -3.53 0.12
CA LYS A 381 -21.38 -3.39 -1.25
C LYS A 381 -22.85 -2.94 -1.34
N ASP A 382 -23.70 -3.38 -0.41
CA ASP A 382 -25.14 -3.06 -0.35
C ASP A 382 -25.38 -1.70 0.36
N LYS A 383 -24.36 -1.17 1.05
CA LYS A 383 -24.40 0.07 1.82
C LYS A 383 -23.93 1.28 1.03
N LEU A 384 -23.06 1.06 0.04
CA LEU A 384 -22.44 2.10 -0.76
C LEU A 384 -22.89 2.04 -2.23
N LEU A 385 -23.09 3.21 -2.83
CA LEU A 385 -23.37 3.41 -4.26
C LEU A 385 -22.20 4.19 -4.88
N LEU A 386 -21.30 3.48 -5.56
CA LEU A 386 -20.01 4.05 -5.98
C LEU A 386 -20.06 4.61 -7.40
N THR A 387 -19.57 5.83 -7.61
CA THR A 387 -19.39 6.36 -8.97
C THR A 387 -18.19 5.75 -9.68
N ALA A 388 -18.16 5.85 -11.01
CA ALA A 388 -16.99 5.52 -11.81
C ALA A 388 -15.73 6.28 -11.35
N LYS A 389 -15.86 7.54 -10.89
CA LYS A 389 -14.73 8.35 -10.39
C LYS A 389 -14.24 7.86 -9.03
N TYR A 390 -15.15 7.53 -8.10
CA TYR A 390 -14.75 6.99 -6.81
C TYR A 390 -14.14 5.58 -6.96
N LYS A 391 -14.65 4.76 -7.87
CA LYS A 391 -14.01 3.48 -8.28
C LYS A 391 -12.62 3.71 -8.88
N LYS A 392 -12.41 4.76 -9.69
CA LYS A 392 -11.06 5.15 -10.18
C LYS A 392 -10.17 5.59 -9.03
N ARG A 393 -10.67 6.35 -8.05
CA ARG A 393 -9.91 6.74 -6.86
C ARG A 393 -9.53 5.52 -5.99
N LEU A 394 -10.41 4.52 -5.86
CA LEU A 394 -10.07 3.23 -5.24
C LEU A 394 -9.01 2.47 -6.05
N LEU A 395 -9.02 2.58 -7.38
CA LEU A 395 -7.98 2.02 -8.24
C LEU A 395 -6.62 2.68 -7.98
N GLU A 396 -6.54 4.02 -7.93
CA GLU A 396 -5.30 4.73 -7.60
C GLU A 396 -4.86 4.46 -6.16
N ALA A 397 -5.80 4.33 -5.23
CA ALA A 397 -5.53 3.88 -3.87
C ALA A 397 -4.91 2.48 -3.86
N PHE A 398 -5.45 1.52 -4.62
CA PHE A 398 -4.84 0.20 -4.79
C PHE A 398 -3.44 0.29 -5.42
N LYS A 399 -3.27 1.00 -6.55
CA LYS A 399 -1.96 1.15 -7.24
C LYS A 399 -0.89 1.65 -6.27
N ALA A 400 -1.23 2.69 -5.52
CA ALA A 400 -0.37 3.26 -4.49
C ALA A 400 -0.18 2.34 -3.28
N LEU A 401 -1.23 1.68 -2.79
CA LEU A 401 -1.16 0.82 -1.62
C LEU A 401 -0.48 -0.51 -1.88
N ILE A 402 -0.53 -1.09 -3.09
CA ILE A 402 0.28 -2.26 -3.43
C ILE A 402 1.72 -1.86 -3.73
N THR A 403 1.97 -0.68 -4.33
CA THR A 403 3.33 -0.13 -4.47
C THR A 403 3.94 0.17 -3.11
N LYS A 404 3.15 0.77 -2.22
CA LYS A 404 3.47 0.92 -0.82
C LYS A 404 3.71 -0.43 -0.25
N ARG A 405 2.76 -1.39 -0.29
CA ARG A 405 2.89 -2.85 0.00
C ARG A 405 3.92 -3.59 -0.85
N ARG A 406 4.84 -2.87 -1.52
CA ARG A 406 6.02 -3.38 -2.20
C ARG A 406 7.42 -2.78 -1.79
N GLU A 407 7.77 -2.57 -0.51
CA GLU A 407 9.10 -2.07 0.01
C GLU A 407 9.55 -2.37 1.52
N THR A 408 8.90 -3.20 2.37
CA THR A 408 8.99 -3.26 3.89
C THR A 408 9.44 -4.61 4.36
N HIS A 409 9.00 -5.67 3.70
CA HIS A 409 9.82 -6.85 3.76
C HIS A 409 11.13 -6.54 2.95
N ALA A 410 11.19 -5.43 2.15
CA ALA A 410 12.09 -4.85 1.09
C ALA A 410 13.10 -5.76 0.36
N ARG A 411 13.82 -6.54 1.17
CA ARG A 411 14.33 -7.87 0.83
C ARG A 411 13.17 -8.74 0.26
N GLN A 412 11.91 -8.35 0.54
CA GLN A 412 10.59 -8.96 0.23
C GLN A 412 9.29 -8.03 0.17
N LEU A 413 9.28 -6.69 0.50
CA LEU A 413 8.30 -5.56 0.14
C LEU A 413 6.99 -5.25 1.16
N ALA A 414 6.29 -4.14 1.78
CA ALA A 414 5.77 -2.61 1.82
C ALA A 414 4.49 -2.15 2.71
N VAL A 415 4.06 -0.81 2.76
CA VAL A 415 3.08 0.07 3.59
C VAL A 415 3.32 1.68 3.57
N ALA A 416 2.43 2.72 3.95
CA ALA A 416 2.63 4.18 4.52
C ALA A 416 1.48 5.31 4.63
N LEU A 417 1.32 6.24 5.67
CA LEU A 417 0.70 7.70 5.80
C LEU A 417 0.38 8.24 7.28
N SER A 418 -0.07 9.52 7.60
CA SER A 418 -1.44 10.00 8.11
C SER A 418 -1.72 11.54 8.56
N GLU A 419 -3.01 11.97 8.67
CA GLU A 419 -3.85 12.99 9.50
C GLU A 419 -3.56 14.52 9.81
N ARG A 420 -4.49 15.48 10.23
CA ARG A 420 -5.99 15.78 10.15
C ARG A 420 -6.56 17.05 10.89
N PRO A 421 -7.54 17.82 10.30
CA PRO A 421 -8.55 18.71 11.02
C PRO A 421 -10.06 18.70 10.51
N MET A 422 -11.03 19.46 11.12
CA MET A 422 -12.51 19.48 10.77
C MET A 422 -13.41 20.69 11.31
N ILE A 423 -14.59 21.03 10.69
CA ILE A 423 -15.74 21.91 11.17
C ILE A 423 -17.12 21.34 10.67
N SER A 424 -18.29 21.70 11.28
CA SER A 424 -19.68 21.19 10.98
C SER A 424 -20.78 22.32 11.02
N ALA A 425 -22.13 22.21 10.93
CA ALA A 425 -23.15 21.13 11.12
C ALA A 425 -24.59 21.48 10.56
N LYS A 426 -25.61 20.63 10.85
CA LYS A 426 -27.11 20.77 10.72
C LYS A 426 -27.84 20.51 9.37
N GLN A 427 -27.55 19.38 8.71
CA GLN A 427 -28.51 18.62 7.89
C GLN A 427 -28.44 17.11 8.22
N VAL A 428 -29.37 16.28 7.72
CA VAL A 428 -29.23 14.81 7.79
C VAL A 428 -28.35 14.34 6.63
N GLN A 429 -27.03 14.37 6.86
CA GLN A 429 -25.97 14.06 5.90
C GLN A 429 -25.21 12.79 6.32
N PRO A 430 -24.52 12.06 5.41
CA PRO A 430 -23.68 10.92 5.79
C PRO A 430 -22.55 11.34 6.73
N ARG A 431 -22.49 10.72 7.91
CA ARG A 431 -21.56 11.08 8.98
C ARG A 431 -20.38 10.13 9.00
N LEU A 432 -19.46 10.32 8.06
CA LEU A 432 -18.21 9.57 8.02
C LEU A 432 -17.22 10.16 9.04
N ARG A 433 -16.65 9.30 9.90
CA ARG A 433 -15.42 9.54 10.68
C ARG A 433 -14.18 9.06 9.93
N ILE A 434 -14.36 8.10 9.03
CA ILE A 434 -13.33 7.52 8.16
C ILE A 434 -13.96 7.17 6.80
N GLU A 435 -13.14 7.12 5.74
CA GLU A 435 -13.54 6.62 4.43
C GLU A 435 -14.01 5.15 4.54
N PRO A 436 -15.19 4.79 3.98
CA PRO A 436 -15.90 3.59 4.43
C PRO A 436 -15.43 2.27 3.76
N CYS A 437 -14.12 2.02 3.74
CA CYS A 437 -13.52 0.78 3.24
C CYS A 437 -13.49 -0.32 4.33
N ALA A 438 -14.66 -0.66 4.88
CA ALA A 438 -14.82 -1.58 6.00
C ALA A 438 -14.09 -2.92 5.81
N THR A 439 -14.25 -3.56 4.65
CA THR A 439 -13.62 -4.88 4.38
C THR A 439 -12.10 -4.81 4.42
N PHE A 440 -11.49 -3.72 3.92
CA PHE A 440 -10.04 -3.50 3.97
C PHE A 440 -9.53 -3.38 5.41
N TYR A 441 -10.26 -2.69 6.30
CA TYR A 441 -9.87 -2.58 7.71
C TYR A 441 -9.96 -3.92 8.43
N LEU A 442 -11.02 -4.70 8.21
CA LEU A 442 -11.18 -6.04 8.79
C LEU A 442 -10.11 -7.02 8.30
N HIS A 443 -9.83 -7.04 6.99
CA HIS A 443 -8.82 -7.95 6.43
C HIS A 443 -7.40 -7.56 6.91
N THR A 444 -7.11 -6.27 7.08
CA THR A 444 -5.84 -5.82 7.65
C THR A 444 -5.75 -6.16 9.15
N ALA A 445 -6.84 -6.07 9.92
CA ALA A 445 -6.88 -6.54 11.31
C ALA A 445 -6.58 -8.05 11.43
N ARG A 446 -7.14 -8.86 10.53
CA ARG A 446 -6.88 -10.31 10.44
C ARG A 446 -5.44 -10.63 10.02
N ALA A 447 -4.82 -9.81 9.16
CA ALA A 447 -3.41 -9.94 8.83
C ALA A 447 -2.50 -9.76 10.07
N TYR A 448 -2.85 -8.84 10.98
CA TYR A 448 -2.14 -8.67 12.26
C TYR A 448 -2.45 -9.78 13.28
N ALA A 449 -3.67 -10.33 13.27
CA ALA A 449 -4.00 -11.51 14.10
C ALA A 449 -3.16 -12.73 13.70
N PHE A 450 -3.11 -13.06 12.40
CA PHE A 450 -2.24 -14.11 11.85
C PHE A 450 -0.77 -13.91 12.25
N LEU A 451 -0.29 -12.66 12.26
CA LEU A 451 1.08 -12.33 12.61
C LEU A 451 1.37 -12.50 14.11
N GLU A 452 0.42 -12.13 14.98
CA GLU A 452 0.52 -12.35 16.43
C GLU A 452 0.54 -13.85 16.75
N ASP A 453 -0.40 -14.62 16.18
CA ASP A 453 -0.47 -16.09 16.32
C ASP A 453 0.82 -16.77 15.80
N PHE A 454 1.29 -16.39 14.61
CA PHE A 454 2.52 -16.93 14.01
C PHE A 454 3.74 -16.66 14.89
N LEU A 455 3.93 -15.42 15.34
CA LEU A 455 5.09 -15.07 16.16
C LEU A 455 5.01 -15.73 17.53
N GLU A 456 3.84 -15.80 18.17
CA GLU A 456 3.69 -16.45 19.48
C GLU A 456 3.96 -17.96 19.40
N VAL A 457 3.45 -18.66 18.38
CA VAL A 457 3.72 -20.09 18.16
C VAL A 457 5.18 -20.36 17.78
N THR A 458 5.82 -19.47 17.01
CA THR A 458 7.16 -19.73 16.43
C THR A 458 8.29 -19.24 17.33
N VAL A 459 8.14 -18.07 17.95
CA VAL A 459 9.17 -17.36 18.73
C VAL A 459 8.88 -17.41 20.23
N GLY A 460 7.60 -17.38 20.63
CA GLY A 460 7.14 -17.37 22.03
C GLY A 460 6.96 -15.95 22.59
N ARG A 461 5.83 -15.71 23.26
CA ARG A 461 5.39 -14.40 23.80
C ARG A 461 6.49 -13.62 24.53
N GLU A 462 7.16 -14.25 25.50
CA GLU A 462 8.23 -13.66 26.32
C GLU A 462 9.35 -13.03 25.49
N ARG A 463 9.72 -13.65 24.36
CA ARG A 463 10.77 -13.13 23.47
C ARG A 463 10.28 -11.94 22.64
N ILE A 464 9.01 -11.91 22.25
CA ILE A 464 8.40 -10.79 21.51
C ILE A 464 8.27 -9.57 22.45
N GLU A 465 7.88 -9.81 23.70
CA GLU A 465 7.82 -8.78 24.76
C GLU A 465 9.22 -8.26 25.17
N GLY A 466 10.28 -9.04 24.91
CA GLY A 466 11.68 -8.60 25.02
C GLY A 466 12.23 -7.84 23.81
N LEU A 467 11.44 -7.70 22.73
CA LEU A 467 11.81 -6.93 21.53
C LEU A 467 11.02 -5.61 21.46
N HIS A 468 11.55 -4.66 20.69
CA HIS A 468 10.90 -3.39 20.38
C HIS A 468 11.03 -3.11 18.88
N GLY A 469 10.01 -2.49 18.28
CA GLY A 469 10.07 -2.06 16.90
C GLY A 469 11.11 -0.95 16.70
N LEU A 470 11.62 -0.79 15.48
CA LEU A 470 12.59 0.26 15.15
C LEU A 470 11.97 1.47 14.43
N ARG A 471 12.68 2.59 14.46
CA ARG A 471 12.53 3.75 13.58
C ARG A 471 13.90 4.11 13.02
N LYS A 472 13.95 4.98 12.00
CA LYS A 472 15.21 5.45 11.42
C LYS A 472 16.18 5.98 12.49
N ASP A 473 15.66 6.73 13.44
CA ASP A 473 16.46 7.51 14.39
C ASP A 473 16.42 6.93 15.82
N GLY A 474 15.93 5.69 16.02
CA GLY A 474 15.87 5.05 17.34
C GLY A 474 14.99 3.80 17.44
N VAL A 475 14.62 3.46 18.68
CA VAL A 475 13.73 2.34 19.05
C VAL A 475 12.33 2.89 19.35
N ARG A 476 11.28 2.07 19.22
CA ARG A 476 9.89 2.41 19.56
C ARG A 476 9.64 2.08 21.04
N GLU A 477 8.97 3.00 21.75
CA GLU A 477 8.74 2.92 23.21
C GLU A 477 7.96 1.66 23.67
N PRO A 478 6.78 1.31 23.10
CA PRO A 478 6.12 0.05 23.45
C PRO A 478 6.96 -1.15 23.01
N ASN A 479 6.81 -2.28 23.70
CA ASN A 479 7.40 -3.53 23.22
C ASN A 479 6.65 -4.05 21.98
N LEU A 480 7.26 -5.00 21.28
CA LEU A 480 6.79 -5.46 19.98
C LEU A 480 5.42 -6.17 20.04
N ALA A 481 5.10 -6.80 21.17
CA ALA A 481 3.83 -7.48 21.40
C ALA A 481 2.72 -6.50 21.80
N GLU A 482 3.03 -5.50 22.62
CA GLU A 482 2.13 -4.39 22.94
C GLU A 482 1.75 -3.59 21.69
N GLU A 483 2.72 -3.30 20.80
CA GLU A 483 2.47 -2.50 19.61
C GLU A 483 1.69 -3.27 18.54
N LEU A 484 1.95 -4.58 18.38
CA LEU A 484 1.18 -5.45 17.49
C LEU A 484 -0.29 -5.57 17.92
N ASP A 485 -0.55 -5.80 19.20
CA ASP A 485 -1.90 -5.83 19.76
C ASP A 485 -2.60 -4.46 19.63
N LEU A 486 -1.89 -3.35 19.87
CA LEU A 486 -2.42 -1.99 19.68
C LEU A 486 -2.83 -1.72 18.22
N VAL A 487 -2.01 -2.11 17.25
CA VAL A 487 -2.32 -1.93 15.82
C VAL A 487 -3.44 -2.88 15.37
N ARG A 488 -3.43 -4.15 15.81
CA ARG A 488 -4.53 -5.10 15.58
C ARG A 488 -5.87 -4.57 16.09
N ARG A 489 -5.92 -4.09 17.35
CA ARG A 489 -7.12 -3.47 17.95
C ARG A 489 -7.54 -2.21 17.21
N ARG A 490 -6.60 -1.37 16.77
CA ARG A 490 -6.89 -0.16 15.98
C ARG A 490 -7.61 -0.52 14.68
N PHE A 491 -7.14 -1.52 13.92
CA PHE A 491 -7.79 -1.92 12.67
C PHE A 491 -9.19 -2.56 12.88
N TYR A 492 -9.36 -3.41 13.90
CA TYR A 492 -10.70 -3.91 14.29
C TYR A 492 -11.63 -2.76 14.69
N GLY A 493 -11.12 -1.76 15.41
CA GLY A 493 -11.87 -0.58 15.81
C GLY A 493 -12.29 0.30 14.63
N LEU A 494 -11.41 0.48 13.64
CA LEU A 494 -11.72 1.26 12.43
C LEU A 494 -12.76 0.56 11.55
N TYR A 495 -12.74 -0.78 11.49
CA TYR A 495 -13.83 -1.57 10.93
C TYR A 495 -15.16 -1.32 11.66
N LEU A 496 -15.17 -1.36 12.99
CA LEU A 496 -16.36 -1.12 13.82
C LEU A 496 -16.91 0.32 13.71
N VAL A 497 -16.02 1.32 13.67
CA VAL A 497 -16.34 2.73 13.42
C VAL A 497 -16.97 2.90 12.03
N THR A 498 -16.42 2.23 11.02
CA THR A 498 -16.98 2.25 9.65
C THR A 498 -18.35 1.58 9.60
N CYS A 499 -18.52 0.43 10.27
CA CYS A 499 -19.81 -0.26 10.36
C CYS A 499 -20.89 0.64 10.96
N GLU A 500 -20.58 1.35 12.04
CA GLU A 500 -21.49 2.33 12.65
C GLU A 500 -21.77 3.52 11.73
N ASP A 501 -20.76 4.07 11.04
CA ASP A 501 -20.91 5.21 10.12
C ASP A 501 -21.87 4.94 8.95
N ILE A 502 -21.88 3.71 8.42
CA ILE A 502 -22.72 3.32 7.27
C ILE A 502 -23.98 2.53 7.66
N GLY A 503 -24.12 2.14 8.93
CA GLY A 503 -25.20 1.27 9.40
C GLY A 503 -25.08 -0.17 8.90
N MET A 504 -23.88 -0.76 8.98
CA MET A 504 -23.63 -2.18 8.71
C MET A 504 -23.49 -2.95 10.02
N ARG A 505 -23.91 -4.22 10.04
CA ARG A 505 -23.65 -5.13 11.16
C ARG A 505 -22.22 -5.71 11.02
N PRO A 506 -21.37 -5.64 12.06
CA PRO A 506 -20.06 -6.30 12.05
C PRO A 506 -20.18 -7.82 11.85
N ALA A 507 -19.23 -8.40 11.11
CA ALA A 507 -19.20 -9.80 10.67
C ALA A 507 -17.85 -10.45 10.99
N PHE A 508 -17.67 -10.77 12.27
CA PHE A 508 -16.55 -11.56 12.78
C PHE A 508 -16.75 -13.07 12.53
N LEU A 509 -15.66 -13.83 12.59
CA LEU A 509 -15.67 -15.29 12.68
C LEU A 509 -16.10 -15.72 14.09
N GLU A 510 -16.58 -16.96 14.25
CA GLU A 510 -17.14 -17.46 15.51
C GLU A 510 -16.11 -17.45 16.66
N ASP A 511 -14.85 -17.77 16.36
CA ASP A 511 -13.73 -17.79 17.32
C ASP A 511 -12.78 -16.56 17.22
N GLU A 512 -13.21 -15.44 16.60
CA GLU A 512 -12.30 -14.30 16.35
C GLU A 512 -11.98 -13.50 17.65
N PRO A 513 -10.71 -13.43 18.10
CA PRO A 513 -10.35 -12.91 19.43
C PRO A 513 -10.33 -11.37 19.49
N VAL A 514 -11.52 -10.78 19.54
CA VAL A 514 -11.77 -9.33 19.51
C VAL A 514 -12.68 -8.91 20.66
N ASP A 515 -12.24 -7.91 21.44
CA ASP A 515 -13.13 -7.09 22.27
C ASP A 515 -13.60 -5.89 21.41
N PRO A 516 -14.88 -5.84 20.99
CA PRO A 516 -15.33 -4.81 20.06
C PRO A 516 -15.35 -3.41 20.67
N GLU A 517 -15.66 -3.28 21.97
CA GLU A 517 -15.75 -1.97 22.63
C GLU A 517 -14.36 -1.42 22.90
N ALA A 518 -13.42 -2.25 23.36
CA ALA A 518 -12.01 -1.84 23.51
C ALA A 518 -11.39 -1.48 22.15
N ALA A 519 -11.60 -2.30 21.10
CA ALA A 519 -11.10 -2.01 19.77
C ALA A 519 -11.67 -0.68 19.21
N LYS A 520 -13.00 -0.48 19.29
CA LYS A 520 -13.67 0.75 18.87
C LYS A 520 -13.17 1.97 19.65
N ALA A 521 -12.93 1.84 20.95
CA ALA A 521 -12.34 2.90 21.78
C ALA A 521 -10.89 3.22 21.36
N THR A 522 -10.04 2.23 21.09
CA THR A 522 -8.68 2.42 20.56
C THR A 522 -8.69 3.18 19.24
N ALA A 523 -9.60 2.83 18.31
CA ALA A 523 -9.72 3.51 17.03
C ALA A 523 -10.22 4.94 17.16
N LEU A 524 -11.22 5.21 18.02
CA LEU A 524 -11.72 6.56 18.25
C LEU A 524 -10.68 7.46 18.94
N ALA A 525 -9.98 6.94 19.96
CA ALA A 525 -8.90 7.68 20.63
C ALA A 525 -7.73 8.00 19.68
N TRP A 526 -7.44 7.12 18.72
CA TRP A 526 -6.53 7.42 17.62
C TRP A 526 -7.11 8.54 16.75
N LEU A 527 -8.31 8.37 16.18
CA LEU A 527 -9.02 9.35 15.33
C LEU A 527 -9.11 10.77 15.93
N ASP A 528 -9.25 10.92 17.24
CA ASP A 528 -9.25 12.22 17.92
C ASP A 528 -7.82 12.79 18.13
N GLY A 529 -6.84 11.94 18.41
CA GLY A 529 -5.43 12.34 18.61
C GLY A 529 -4.63 12.58 17.32
N LEU A 530 -5.23 12.28 16.17
CA LEU A 530 -4.53 11.85 14.98
C LEU A 530 -3.62 12.93 14.32
N GLY A 531 -3.91 14.22 14.50
CA GLY A 531 -3.02 15.31 14.06
C GLY A 531 -1.65 15.38 14.77
N ASN A 532 -1.40 14.54 15.78
CA ASN A 532 -0.18 14.52 16.60
C ASN A 532 0.62 13.21 16.54
N ASP A 533 0.14 12.16 15.87
CA ASP A 533 0.87 10.89 15.80
C ASP A 533 2.12 11.05 14.91
N ALA A 534 3.23 10.46 15.37
CA ALA A 534 4.57 10.67 14.83
C ALA A 534 4.85 9.82 13.58
N ASP A 535 4.16 8.69 13.41
CA ASP A 535 4.35 7.80 12.25
C ASP A 535 3.87 8.42 10.92
N LEU A 536 3.19 9.55 11.05
CA LEU A 536 2.39 10.21 10.02
C LEU A 536 3.08 11.44 9.41
N ALA A 537 3.91 12.08 10.24
CA ALA A 537 4.87 13.11 9.84
C ALA A 537 6.11 12.52 9.16
N CYS A 538 6.26 11.19 9.16
CA CYS A 538 7.27 10.50 8.37
C CYS A 538 7.01 10.71 6.86
N ASP A 539 8.04 11.17 6.14
CA ASP A 539 8.02 11.32 4.70
C ASP A 539 7.70 9.96 4.02
N THR A 540 6.65 9.95 3.20
CA THR A 540 6.09 8.75 2.55
C THR A 540 6.79 8.37 1.25
N ARG A 541 7.66 9.24 0.70
CA ARG A 541 8.13 9.14 -0.68
C ARG A 541 9.12 7.98 -0.83
N VAL A 542 8.84 7.12 -1.81
CA VAL A 542 9.48 5.81 -2.00
C VAL A 542 9.38 5.38 -3.46
N ALA A 543 10.41 4.68 -3.96
CA ALA A 543 10.38 3.97 -5.23
C ALA A 543 11.01 2.59 -5.09
N VAL A 544 10.54 1.61 -5.87
CA VAL A 544 11.05 0.24 -5.89
C VAL A 544 11.13 -0.36 -7.30
N PRO A 545 12.14 -1.20 -7.57
CA PRO A 545 12.19 -1.98 -8.79
C PRO A 545 11.11 -3.06 -8.79
N ILE A 546 10.45 -3.25 -9.93
CA ILE A 546 9.45 -4.31 -10.13
C ILE A 546 9.85 -5.34 -11.18
N PHE A 547 10.69 -4.94 -12.14
CA PHE A 547 11.19 -5.76 -13.24
C PHE A 547 12.51 -5.15 -13.75
N VAL A 548 13.45 -6.00 -14.20
CA VAL A 548 14.69 -5.57 -14.87
C VAL A 548 14.74 -6.27 -16.22
N ASP A 549 14.64 -5.50 -17.30
CA ASP A 549 14.78 -6.02 -18.65
C ASP A 549 16.27 -6.09 -19.02
N LEU A 550 16.81 -7.31 -18.97
CA LEU A 550 18.19 -7.64 -19.35
C LEU A 550 18.34 -7.99 -20.84
N ASN A 551 17.24 -8.08 -21.60
CA ASN A 551 17.25 -8.44 -23.01
C ASN A 551 17.37 -7.20 -23.92
N ARG A 552 17.11 -6.00 -23.38
CA ARG A 552 17.33 -4.71 -24.05
C ARG A 552 18.83 -4.34 -24.09
N PRO A 553 19.36 -3.80 -25.21
CA PRO A 553 20.79 -3.45 -25.34
C PRO A 553 21.32 -2.41 -24.35
N ASP A 554 20.46 -1.54 -23.83
CA ASP A 554 20.78 -0.55 -22.79
C ASP A 554 20.42 -1.02 -21.37
N SER A 555 19.56 -2.05 -21.27
CA SER A 555 18.85 -2.53 -20.09
C SER A 555 18.01 -1.47 -19.37
N LYS A 556 16.80 -1.83 -18.94
CA LYS A 556 15.90 -0.95 -18.18
C LYS A 556 15.45 -1.61 -16.90
N THR A 557 15.62 -0.91 -15.77
CA THR A 557 14.88 -1.23 -14.55
C THR A 557 13.60 -0.42 -14.51
N ARG A 558 12.48 -1.10 -14.32
CA ARG A 558 11.18 -0.46 -14.16
C ARG A 558 10.83 -0.29 -12.69
N MET A 559 10.38 0.90 -12.36
CA MET A 559 10.12 1.38 -11.01
C MET A 559 8.63 1.64 -10.80
N TRP A 560 8.12 1.27 -9.62
CA TRP A 560 6.89 1.84 -9.05
C TRP A 560 7.26 2.82 -7.92
N ALA A 561 6.51 3.91 -7.77
CA ALA A 561 6.76 4.89 -6.71
C ALA A 561 5.48 5.52 -6.14
N SER A 562 5.55 5.95 -4.88
CA SER A 562 4.74 7.05 -4.36
C SER A 562 5.62 8.31 -4.38
N LEU A 563 5.21 9.29 -5.20
CA LEU A 563 5.95 10.54 -5.40
C LEU A 563 5.69 11.56 -4.27
N GLY A 564 4.70 11.30 -3.42
CA GLY A 564 4.26 12.18 -2.35
C GLY A 564 2.75 12.16 -2.20
N VAL A 565 2.26 13.21 -1.55
CA VAL A 565 0.88 13.31 -1.07
C VAL A 565 0.16 14.45 -1.74
N ARG A 566 -1.06 14.24 -2.20
CA ARG A 566 -1.99 15.34 -2.47
C ARG A 566 -3.33 15.15 -1.78
N LEU A 567 -4.18 16.16 -1.90
CA LEU A 567 -5.59 16.06 -1.52
C LEU A 567 -6.43 15.64 -2.73
N ALA A 568 -7.58 15.04 -2.44
CA ALA A 568 -8.65 14.73 -3.38
C ALA A 568 -10.00 15.08 -2.75
N HIS A 569 -11.01 15.38 -3.56
CA HIS A 569 -12.38 15.55 -3.08
C HIS A 569 -13.03 14.20 -2.78
N LEU A 570 -13.85 14.16 -1.74
CA LEU A 570 -14.80 13.07 -1.48
C LEU A 570 -16.16 13.68 -1.10
N GLU A 571 -17.17 13.45 -1.93
CA GLU A 571 -18.55 13.88 -1.69
C GLU A 571 -19.40 12.67 -1.32
N ALA A 572 -20.12 12.76 -0.20
CA ALA A 572 -20.97 11.71 0.34
C ALA A 572 -22.41 12.21 0.57
N SER A 573 -23.37 11.55 -0.06
CA SER A 573 -24.81 11.88 0.05
C SER A 573 -25.66 10.62 0.20
N TYR A 574 -26.91 10.74 0.68
CA TYR A 574 -27.81 9.58 0.79
C TYR A 574 -28.55 9.32 -0.53
N ALA A 575 -28.29 8.17 -1.15
CA ALA A 575 -29.07 7.65 -2.28
C ALA A 575 -30.37 6.96 -1.81
N ARG A 576 -30.35 6.40 -0.60
CA ARG A 576 -31.55 5.98 0.15
C ARG A 576 -31.40 6.53 1.58
N PRO A 577 -32.39 7.26 2.11
CA PRO A 577 -32.27 7.96 3.38
C PRO A 577 -32.11 7.00 4.57
N PRO A 578 -31.51 7.47 5.68
CA PRO A 578 -31.62 6.80 6.98
C PRO A 578 -33.02 7.00 7.57
N LYS A 579 -33.34 6.26 8.63
CA LYS A 579 -34.47 6.58 9.51
C LYS A 579 -33.99 7.36 10.74
N VAL A 580 -34.90 8.13 11.35
CA VAL A 580 -34.64 8.90 12.58
C VAL A 580 -35.78 8.73 13.60
N ARG A 581 -35.49 8.97 14.88
CA ARG A 581 -36.52 9.09 15.93
C ARG A 581 -36.07 10.10 17.01
N PRO A 582 -36.99 10.70 17.78
CA PRO A 582 -36.61 11.47 18.97
C PRO A 582 -35.88 10.57 19.97
N ARG A 583 -34.88 11.11 20.68
CA ARG A 583 -34.06 10.38 21.66
C ARG A 583 -34.83 10.08 22.95
N ASP A 584 -35.66 11.01 23.39
CA ASP A 584 -36.33 10.95 24.70
C ASP A 584 -37.73 10.29 24.64
N GLU A 585 -38.17 9.86 23.45
CA GLU A 585 -39.43 9.14 23.23
C GLU A 585 -39.17 7.73 22.71
N ALA A 586 -39.92 6.73 23.19
CA ALA A 586 -39.96 5.39 22.61
C ALA A 586 -40.78 5.36 21.29
N GLY A 587 -40.53 6.32 20.40
CA GLY A 587 -41.25 6.55 19.16
C GLY A 587 -40.81 5.62 18.03
N SER A 588 -41.73 5.37 17.09
CA SER A 588 -41.45 4.63 15.87
C SER A 588 -40.45 5.37 14.98
N TRP A 589 -39.53 4.63 14.36
CA TRP A 589 -38.59 5.14 13.36
C TRP A 589 -39.31 5.80 12.17
N GLN A 590 -38.95 7.04 11.88
CA GLN A 590 -39.51 7.88 10.82
C GLN A 590 -38.56 7.93 9.63
N ASP A 591 -39.10 7.99 8.41
CA ASP A 591 -38.31 8.24 7.20
C ASP A 591 -37.91 9.72 7.11
N VAL A 592 -36.71 9.98 6.60
CA VAL A 592 -36.20 11.35 6.41
C VAL A 592 -36.59 11.87 5.04
N GLU A 593 -37.28 13.00 4.99
CA GLU A 593 -37.76 13.61 3.76
C GLU A 593 -36.59 14.17 2.91
N PRO A 594 -36.65 14.13 1.57
CA PRO A 594 -35.52 14.52 0.71
C PRO A 594 -34.99 15.95 0.93
N TYR A 595 -35.83 16.88 1.39
CA TYR A 595 -35.42 18.27 1.68
C TYR A 595 -34.68 18.44 3.03
N GLN A 596 -34.67 17.40 3.88
CA GLN A 596 -33.94 17.35 5.15
C GLN A 596 -32.54 16.74 4.98
N LEU A 597 -32.30 16.05 3.85
CA LEU A 597 -31.03 15.42 3.52
C LEU A 597 -29.97 16.48 3.17
N GLY A 598 -28.74 16.20 3.56
CA GLY A 598 -27.57 17.01 3.23
C GLY A 598 -26.46 16.18 2.58
N GLU A 599 -25.46 16.88 2.08
CA GLU A 599 -24.23 16.30 1.53
C GLU A 599 -23.06 16.62 2.44
N SER A 600 -22.24 15.62 2.73
CA SER A 600 -20.95 15.81 3.40
C SER A 600 -19.85 15.90 2.34
N ARG A 601 -19.09 16.99 2.37
CA ARG A 601 -17.97 17.23 1.47
C ARG A 601 -16.67 17.22 2.26
N TYR A 602 -15.75 16.40 1.81
CA TYR A 602 -14.47 16.19 2.47
C TYR A 602 -13.31 16.39 1.51
N VAL A 603 -12.15 16.79 2.04
CA VAL A 603 -10.86 16.55 1.39
C VAL A 603 -10.15 15.36 2.03
N ILE A 604 -9.54 14.56 1.16
CA ILE A 604 -9.03 13.22 1.43
C ILE A 604 -7.58 13.14 0.95
N PRO A 605 -6.60 12.93 1.85
CA PRO A 605 -5.21 12.72 1.47
C PRO A 605 -5.05 11.39 0.73
N VAL A 606 -4.36 11.44 -0.40
CA VAL A 606 -4.08 10.31 -1.26
C VAL A 606 -2.65 10.37 -1.78
N ASP A 607 -2.15 9.20 -2.16
CA ASP A 607 -0.87 9.04 -2.81
C ASP A 607 -0.94 9.49 -4.24
N GLU A 608 0.17 10.04 -4.73
CA GLU A 608 0.37 10.16 -6.16
C GLU A 608 1.36 9.09 -6.64
N PHE A 609 0.79 8.01 -7.18
CA PHE A 609 1.51 6.85 -7.73
C PHE A 609 2.13 7.16 -9.10
N ALA A 610 3.27 6.54 -9.43
CA ALA A 610 3.78 6.46 -10.80
C ALA A 610 4.51 5.15 -11.11
N GLU A 611 4.45 4.73 -12.39
CA GLU A 611 5.30 3.71 -13.02
C GLU A 611 6.23 4.42 -14.02
N PHE A 612 7.54 4.15 -13.97
CA PHE A 612 8.55 4.75 -14.86
C PHE A 612 9.78 3.83 -15.03
N GLU A 613 10.69 4.17 -15.95
CA GLU A 613 11.90 3.38 -16.22
C GLU A 613 13.19 4.19 -16.01
N ILE A 614 14.25 3.49 -15.61
CA ILE A 614 15.61 4.01 -15.45
C ILE A 614 16.62 3.07 -16.13
N ALA A 615 17.73 3.62 -16.64
CA ALA A 615 18.74 2.85 -17.37
C ALA A 615 19.57 1.91 -16.46
N GLY A 616 19.88 0.72 -17.00
CA GLY A 616 20.63 -0.35 -16.34
C GLY A 616 19.89 -1.04 -15.19
N SER A 617 20.57 -1.98 -14.54
CA SER A 617 20.15 -2.67 -13.30
C SER A 617 20.34 -1.80 -12.04
N ASN A 618 19.77 -0.60 -12.08
CA ASN A 618 19.85 0.40 -11.01
C ASN A 618 18.58 0.40 -10.14
N ALA A 619 18.72 0.82 -8.89
CA ALA A 619 17.60 1.08 -7.98
C ALA A 619 17.76 2.42 -7.26
N LEU A 620 16.67 3.18 -7.16
CA LEU A 620 16.61 4.43 -6.39
C LEU A 620 16.43 4.14 -4.89
N THR A 621 17.15 4.86 -4.05
CA THR A 621 16.90 4.93 -2.61
C THR A 621 15.81 5.96 -2.30
N ARG A 622 15.24 5.88 -1.09
CA ARG A 622 14.36 6.92 -0.53
C ARG A 622 14.99 8.31 -0.67
N GLU A 623 16.29 8.47 -0.41
CA GLU A 623 17.00 9.76 -0.41
C GLU A 623 17.21 10.33 -1.83
N GLU A 624 17.61 9.50 -2.80
CA GLU A 624 17.79 9.93 -4.20
C GLU A 624 16.47 10.41 -4.82
N LEU A 625 15.35 9.73 -4.51
CA LEU A 625 14.01 10.15 -4.93
C LEU A 625 13.57 11.43 -4.22
N ARG A 626 13.67 11.49 -2.88
CA ARG A 626 13.24 12.66 -2.09
C ARG A 626 13.95 13.93 -2.53
N THR A 627 15.26 13.87 -2.73
CA THR A 627 16.08 14.99 -3.23
C THR A 627 15.56 15.56 -4.56
N LEU A 628 14.93 14.74 -5.40
CA LEU A 628 14.32 15.15 -6.67
C LEU A 628 12.87 15.64 -6.49
N CYS A 629 12.07 15.00 -5.64
CA CYS A 629 10.74 15.46 -5.26
C CYS A 629 10.76 16.79 -4.46
N ASP A 630 11.84 17.09 -3.74
CA ASP A 630 12.05 18.37 -3.05
C ASP A 630 12.35 19.53 -4.03
N GLN A 631 12.57 19.23 -5.32
CA GLN A 631 12.79 20.21 -6.40
C GLN A 631 11.53 20.42 -7.26
N HIS A 632 10.53 19.54 -7.15
CA HIS A 632 9.37 19.48 -8.05
C HIS A 632 8.11 19.07 -7.29
N ASP A 633 7.14 19.98 -7.22
CA ASP A 633 5.90 19.87 -6.45
C ASP A 633 4.75 19.16 -7.17
N THR A 634 4.94 18.73 -8.42
CA THR A 634 3.92 18.06 -9.24
C THR A 634 4.46 16.82 -9.95
N LYS A 635 3.62 15.79 -10.09
CA LYS A 635 3.97 14.50 -10.73
C LYS A 635 4.57 14.65 -12.14
N ALA A 636 4.05 15.59 -12.94
CA ALA A 636 4.56 15.82 -14.29
C ALA A 636 6.01 16.30 -14.27
N ALA A 637 6.33 17.29 -13.43
CA ALA A 637 7.69 17.81 -13.29
C ALA A 637 8.64 16.77 -12.66
N ILE A 638 8.18 15.99 -11.67
CA ILE A 638 8.96 14.89 -11.08
C ILE A 638 9.31 13.84 -12.14
N LEU A 639 8.35 13.42 -12.98
CA LEU A 639 8.60 12.41 -14.01
C LEU A 639 9.51 12.93 -15.12
N GLU A 640 9.35 14.19 -15.55
CA GLU A 640 10.26 14.83 -16.52
C GLU A 640 11.70 14.95 -15.96
N ALA A 641 11.86 15.19 -14.66
CA ALA A 641 13.15 15.25 -13.99
C ALA A 641 13.78 13.88 -13.72
N LEU A 642 12.97 12.84 -13.47
CA LEU A 642 13.43 11.45 -13.36
C LEU A 642 13.99 10.97 -14.71
N ASP A 643 13.24 11.17 -15.79
CA ASP A 643 13.65 10.78 -17.15
C ASP A 643 14.98 11.43 -17.54
N LYS A 644 15.07 12.77 -17.47
CA LYS A 644 16.29 13.55 -17.77
C LYS A 644 17.52 13.21 -16.93
N ARG A 645 17.37 12.49 -15.81
CA ARG A 645 18.45 12.17 -14.87
C ARG A 645 18.90 10.71 -14.97
N PHE A 646 18.06 9.82 -15.48
CA PHE A 646 18.27 8.38 -15.43
C PHE A 646 18.05 7.65 -16.77
N ASN A 647 17.72 8.36 -17.85
CA ASN A 647 17.69 7.87 -19.25
C ASN A 647 18.55 8.76 -20.16
#